data_AF-A0A3S4CEE7-F1
#
_entry.id   AF-A0A3S4CEE7-F1
#
_cell.length_a   1.000
_cell.length_b   1.000
_cell.length_c   1.000
_cell.angle_alpha   90.00
_cell.angle_beta   90.00
_cell.angle_gamma   90.00
#
_symmetry.space_group_name_H-M   'P 1'
#
loop_
_entity.id
_entity.type
_entity.pdbx_description
1 polymer ?
#
loop_
_entity_poly.entity_id
_entity_poly.type
_entity_poly.pdbx_seq_one_letter_code
_entity_poly.pdbx_strand_id
1 'polypeptide(L)'
;MTKLPADFSLRPDQWHLSNQGQTGGTAGIDINVLPVWEDYTGNGVKVVVFDSGIDTGHPDLIGNYLPELSYEYTTGTTDGSYLHVKPYEAHGTFVSGLIAADGSGTGVIGVAFGAKFTAYANFGTNESSTAFSRAADAGFDVMNNSWGYTIPFVATFHNDPSLLDNLTHAVSTGRDGLGLNILFAAGNSYSYSRIFAEHGFTWTGQSPFADVNTDSLQNSRFIITVGSVDHDGTYSEPGDDYGYTTPGAAVLVSAPGTNVTSTDIRGPDGYGPGDDYTSSGTSFATPVVSGIVALMLEANPLLGYRDVKEILAYSARHIDPEEPAWMVNGATNHNGGGLLSNYNYGFGMVDATAAVRLAETWTKQSVYSNEVYVGTDLSLDNVAIPDGGAIQFTFELADGVSIETMELDLSLVHEEIGDLTLTLISPNGTESTLLYRPSDGRVTEITKAIMGDGPGTFDPTKLIHTLTSNEFMGETSGGTWTVVVTDEKLGNVGSLQGFELRAYGSNASADRTYIYTNDFATVAGTDAARTTLANSTGNHTLNLAAISDAVVVNLATGAANIAGVDVTITADTKVGAVFAGDGADLVTLSSAGGFANMGRGNDTVVVTSTGTINGGAGFDRIVLSDTSAQYALDAGSATVQLTHKDSGDLITASNVQFFSFANNPADVLVLTASAVEAQVARLYDLVLGRAADFDGLAYWIGRAAEGAGVDDIAASFSASDEFSGLSASLSNSAFIDLLYTHILGRSADESGASYWMGRIEAGINRLDIATSFAVSDEAGTVTVDHVRLIGTAEDTLFA
;
A
#
# COMPACT_ATOMS: atom_id res chain seq x y z
N MET A 1 8.44 11.42 -14.70
CA MET A 1 8.59 10.02 -14.28
C MET A 1 9.78 9.44 -14.99
N THR A 2 10.86 9.15 -14.29
CA THR A 2 11.89 8.25 -14.81
C THR A 2 11.33 6.86 -14.64
N LYS A 3 10.67 6.32 -15.68
CA LYS A 3 10.38 4.89 -15.73
C LYS A 3 11.70 4.14 -15.62
N LEU A 4 11.69 2.95 -15.02
CA LEU A 4 12.85 2.06 -15.09
C LEU A 4 13.31 1.95 -16.55
N PRO A 5 14.62 2.10 -16.83
CA PRO A 5 15.14 1.92 -18.18
C PRO A 5 14.68 0.58 -18.77
N ALA A 6 14.45 0.53 -20.08
CA ALA A 6 14.01 -0.69 -20.75
C ALA A 6 15.02 -1.87 -20.63
N ASP A 7 16.26 -1.58 -20.22
CA ASP A 7 17.34 -2.53 -19.95
C ASP A 7 17.63 -2.72 -18.45
N PHE A 8 16.75 -2.25 -17.55
CA PHE A 8 16.90 -2.43 -16.11
C PHE A 8 16.92 -3.92 -15.74
N SER A 9 17.94 -4.32 -14.97
CA SER A 9 18.06 -5.66 -14.38
C SER A 9 18.36 -5.51 -12.89
N LEU A 10 17.43 -5.98 -12.06
CA LEU A 10 17.62 -6.06 -10.62
C LEU A 10 18.75 -7.05 -10.28
N ARG A 11 19.51 -6.76 -9.22
CA ARG A 11 20.51 -7.70 -8.72
C ARG A 11 19.86 -8.95 -8.13
N PRO A 12 20.40 -10.16 -8.40
CA PRO A 12 19.83 -11.39 -7.85
C PRO A 12 19.84 -11.46 -6.31
N ASP A 13 20.80 -10.83 -5.65
CA ASP A 13 20.95 -10.88 -4.18
C ASP A 13 19.99 -9.92 -3.42
N GLN A 14 19.22 -9.09 -4.13
CA GLN A 14 18.16 -8.27 -3.54
C GLN A 14 16.81 -9.01 -3.54
N TRP A 15 16.79 -10.19 -2.91
CA TRP A 15 15.59 -11.03 -2.82
C TRP A 15 14.40 -10.29 -2.20
N HIS A 16 14.64 -9.37 -1.27
CA HIS A 16 13.60 -8.56 -0.63
C HIS A 16 12.77 -7.74 -1.62
N LEU A 17 13.29 -7.42 -2.81
CA LEU A 17 12.58 -6.69 -3.87
C LEU A 17 11.95 -7.62 -4.90
N SER A 18 12.60 -8.76 -5.20
CA SER A 18 12.06 -9.83 -6.02
C SER A 18 12.70 -11.17 -5.66
N ASN A 19 11.92 -12.07 -5.08
CA ASN A 19 12.33 -13.39 -4.67
C ASN A 19 11.80 -14.43 -5.67
N GLN A 20 12.70 -14.94 -6.48
CA GLN A 20 12.50 -16.04 -7.43
C GLN A 20 13.11 -17.35 -6.91
N GLY A 21 13.42 -17.43 -5.60
CA GLY A 21 14.14 -18.53 -4.96
C GLY A 21 15.65 -18.51 -5.17
N GLN A 22 16.21 -17.39 -5.67
CA GLN A 22 17.61 -17.29 -6.08
C GLN A 22 18.61 -17.33 -4.91
N THR A 23 18.14 -17.05 -3.69
CA THR A 23 18.93 -17.16 -2.44
C THR A 23 18.63 -18.45 -1.68
N GLY A 24 17.79 -19.34 -2.22
CA GLY A 24 17.39 -20.60 -1.57
C GLY A 24 16.08 -20.53 -0.79
N GLY A 25 15.37 -19.39 -0.83
CA GLY A 25 14.06 -19.20 -0.20
C GLY A 25 12.85 -19.53 -1.07
N THR A 26 11.68 -19.22 -0.54
CA THR A 26 10.38 -19.42 -1.17
C THR A 26 10.06 -18.28 -2.13
N ALA A 27 9.90 -18.59 -3.41
CA ALA A 27 9.59 -17.59 -4.44
C ALA A 27 8.27 -16.86 -4.13
N GLY A 28 8.22 -15.55 -4.39
CA GLY A 28 7.10 -14.66 -4.08
C GLY A 28 7.08 -14.10 -2.65
N ILE A 29 7.97 -14.57 -1.77
CA ILE A 29 8.24 -13.95 -0.47
C ILE A 29 9.24 -12.80 -0.68
N ASP A 30 8.72 -11.65 -1.06
CA ASP A 30 9.39 -10.36 -1.22
C ASP A 30 8.39 -9.23 -0.90
N ILE A 31 8.69 -7.97 -1.15
CA ILE A 31 7.72 -6.89 -0.88
C ILE A 31 6.77 -6.58 -2.05
N ASN A 32 6.82 -7.33 -3.16
CA ASN A 32 5.99 -7.10 -4.35
C ASN A 32 6.06 -5.64 -4.87
N VAL A 33 7.27 -5.09 -5.07
CA VAL A 33 7.46 -3.66 -5.46
C VAL A 33 7.54 -3.42 -6.96
N LEU A 34 7.86 -4.44 -7.76
CA LEU A 34 8.10 -4.24 -9.20
C LEU A 34 6.92 -3.58 -9.94
N PRO A 35 5.64 -3.96 -9.70
CA PRO A 35 4.51 -3.27 -10.33
C PRO A 35 4.36 -1.80 -9.92
N VAL A 36 4.84 -1.42 -8.73
CA VAL A 36 4.81 -0.03 -8.26
C VAL A 36 5.79 0.84 -9.03
N TRP A 37 6.98 0.31 -9.36
CA TRP A 37 8.04 1.04 -10.04
C TRP A 37 7.74 1.44 -11.49
N GLU A 38 6.65 0.95 -12.06
CA GLU A 38 6.13 1.43 -13.34
C GLU A 38 5.56 2.86 -13.23
N ASP A 39 5.10 3.24 -12.04
CA ASP A 39 4.37 4.48 -11.76
C ASP A 39 5.09 5.39 -10.75
N TYR A 40 5.63 4.81 -9.67
CA TYR A 40 6.16 5.53 -8.52
C TYR A 40 7.55 5.03 -8.14
N THR A 41 8.40 5.97 -7.74
CA THR A 41 9.80 5.72 -7.38
C THR A 41 10.16 6.31 -6.02
N GLY A 42 9.23 6.99 -5.36
CA GLY A 42 9.42 7.81 -4.16
C GLY A 42 9.74 9.27 -4.49
N ASN A 43 9.60 9.69 -5.75
CA ASN A 43 10.02 11.00 -6.19
C ASN A 43 9.16 12.11 -5.55
N GLY A 44 9.83 13.15 -5.05
CA GLY A 44 9.19 14.25 -4.33
C GLY A 44 9.04 14.02 -2.81
N VAL A 45 9.35 12.82 -2.32
CA VAL A 45 9.34 12.50 -0.89
C VAL A 45 10.73 12.68 -0.28
N LYS A 46 10.78 13.26 0.92
CA LYS A 46 12.01 13.43 1.71
C LYS A 46 12.03 12.49 2.91
N VAL A 47 13.08 11.66 2.99
CA VAL A 47 13.31 10.73 4.10
C VAL A 47 14.48 11.19 4.98
N VAL A 48 14.36 11.10 6.29
CA VAL A 48 15.50 11.28 7.20
C VAL A 48 15.83 9.95 7.88
N VAL A 49 17.10 9.56 7.80
CA VAL A 49 17.64 8.37 8.47
C VAL A 49 18.33 8.83 9.75
N PHE A 50 17.76 8.51 10.91
CA PHE A 50 18.41 8.79 12.19
C PHE A 50 19.19 7.57 12.66
N ASP A 51 20.52 7.61 12.54
CA ASP A 51 21.40 6.46 12.77
C ASP A 51 22.79 6.87 13.30
N SER A 52 23.78 5.99 13.16
CA SER A 52 25.19 6.19 13.46
C SER A 52 25.90 7.13 12.48
N GLY A 53 25.42 7.22 11.25
CA GLY A 53 26.01 8.01 10.18
C GLY A 53 25.90 7.36 8.81
N ILE A 54 26.38 8.04 7.77
CA ILE A 54 26.37 7.55 6.39
C ILE A 54 27.66 7.90 5.64
N ASP A 55 28.03 7.07 4.66
CA ASP A 55 29.00 7.41 3.63
C ASP A 55 28.38 8.31 2.56
N THR A 56 28.44 9.61 2.80
CA THR A 56 27.89 10.65 1.91
C THR A 56 28.44 10.62 0.47
N GLY A 57 29.58 9.97 0.22
CA GLY A 57 30.16 9.87 -1.12
C GLY A 57 29.92 8.52 -1.79
N HIS A 58 29.12 7.63 -1.20
CA HIS A 58 28.80 6.34 -1.79
C HIS A 58 28.13 6.53 -3.16
N PRO A 59 28.59 5.85 -4.23
CA PRO A 59 28.12 6.10 -5.58
C PRO A 59 26.62 5.82 -5.76
N ASP A 60 26.07 4.78 -5.13
CA ASP A 60 24.62 4.52 -5.18
C ASP A 60 23.75 5.49 -4.34
N LEU A 61 24.36 6.34 -3.49
CA LEU A 61 23.60 7.19 -2.55
C LEU A 61 23.71 8.69 -2.88
N ILE A 62 24.87 9.12 -3.42
CA ILE A 62 25.19 10.54 -3.61
C ILE A 62 24.18 11.27 -4.51
N GLY A 63 23.54 10.58 -5.46
CA GLY A 63 22.51 11.14 -6.33
C GLY A 63 21.23 11.57 -5.59
N ASN A 64 20.96 10.96 -4.44
CA ASN A 64 19.74 11.16 -3.65
C ASN A 64 19.97 11.84 -2.29
N TYR A 65 21.22 12.01 -1.87
CA TYR A 65 21.55 12.62 -0.58
C TYR A 65 21.33 14.15 -0.56
N LEU A 66 20.75 14.65 0.53
CA LEU A 66 20.50 16.06 0.83
C LEU A 66 21.46 16.54 1.95
N PRO A 67 22.69 16.98 1.61
CA PRO A 67 23.69 17.38 2.58
C PRO A 67 23.26 18.57 3.45
N GLU A 68 22.52 19.51 2.88
CA GLU A 68 22.09 20.76 3.53
C GLU A 68 21.06 20.56 4.64
N LEU A 69 20.41 19.39 4.69
CA LEU A 69 19.45 19.03 5.73
C LEU A 69 20.03 18.06 6.76
N SER A 70 21.30 17.68 6.66
CA SER A 70 21.94 16.75 7.61
C SER A 70 22.16 17.38 8.98
N TYR A 71 22.30 16.53 10.00
CA TYR A 71 22.65 16.99 11.35
C TYR A 71 23.43 15.97 12.16
N GLU A 72 24.45 16.41 12.88
CA GLU A 72 25.23 15.59 13.81
C GLU A 72 25.07 16.11 15.24
N TYR A 73 24.53 15.28 16.14
CA TYR A 73 24.12 15.72 17.47
C TYR A 73 25.27 15.93 18.47
N THR A 74 26.46 15.37 18.25
CA THR A 74 27.63 15.61 19.13
C THR A 74 28.21 17.01 18.97
N THR A 75 28.27 17.48 17.73
CA THR A 75 28.98 18.68 17.29
C THR A 75 28.02 19.83 16.99
N GLY A 76 26.74 19.53 16.73
CA GLY A 76 25.73 20.51 16.38
C GLY A 76 25.87 21.06 14.97
N THR A 77 26.50 20.32 14.05
CA THR A 77 26.82 20.80 12.69
C THR A 77 25.81 20.31 11.64
N THR A 78 25.61 21.13 10.60
CA THR A 78 24.75 20.87 9.43
C THR A 78 25.53 20.94 8.10
N ASP A 79 26.83 20.66 8.11
CA ASP A 79 27.70 20.95 6.97
C ASP A 79 27.72 19.87 5.88
N GLY A 80 26.90 18.82 6.01
CA GLY A 80 26.79 17.73 5.05
C GLY A 80 28.05 16.87 4.94
N SER A 81 29.07 17.13 5.75
CA SER A 81 30.37 16.48 5.66
C SER A 81 30.52 15.44 6.76
N TYR A 82 30.60 14.18 6.35
CA TYR A 82 31.10 13.04 7.14
C TYR A 82 30.40 12.73 8.47
N LEU A 83 29.60 11.65 8.48
CA LEU A 83 29.16 10.97 9.69
C LEU A 83 29.96 9.66 9.87
N HIS A 84 31.28 9.78 10.09
CA HIS A 84 32.12 8.71 10.62
C HIS A 84 32.42 9.04 12.08
N VAL A 85 31.74 8.42 13.04
CA VAL A 85 32.18 8.55 14.44
C VAL A 85 33.33 7.58 14.69
N LYS A 86 33.36 6.39 14.03
CA LYS A 86 34.46 5.40 14.12
C LYS A 86 34.59 4.50 12.86
N PRO A 87 35.72 3.78 12.66
CA PRO A 87 35.73 2.57 11.85
C PRO A 87 34.65 1.60 12.37
N TYR A 88 33.93 0.89 11.50
CA TYR A 88 32.83 -0.05 11.82
C TYR A 88 31.42 0.52 12.06
N GLU A 89 31.09 1.73 11.61
CA GLU A 89 29.74 2.32 11.69
C GLU A 89 29.02 2.35 10.32
N ALA A 90 29.03 1.21 9.60
CA ALA A 90 28.39 1.08 8.29
C ALA A 90 26.85 1.06 8.31
N HIS A 91 26.26 1.01 9.50
CA HIS A 91 24.85 0.73 9.72
C HIS A 91 23.93 1.72 9.00
N GLY A 92 24.12 3.03 9.17
CA GLY A 92 23.25 4.02 8.53
C GLY A 92 23.44 4.11 7.01
N THR A 93 24.64 3.82 6.49
CA THR A 93 24.87 3.67 5.03
C THR A 93 24.03 2.52 4.48
N PHE A 94 24.08 1.36 5.15
CA PHE A 94 23.29 0.18 4.79
C PHE A 94 21.79 0.44 4.83
N VAL A 95 21.31 1.07 5.90
CA VAL A 95 19.90 1.47 6.06
C VAL A 95 19.48 2.41 4.92
N SER A 96 20.30 3.41 4.59
CA SER A 96 20.01 4.37 3.53
C SER A 96 19.90 3.72 2.15
N GLY A 97 20.73 2.70 1.87
CA GLY A 97 20.70 1.97 0.61
C GLY A 97 19.40 1.21 0.36
N LEU A 98 18.83 0.61 1.41
CA LEU A 98 17.53 -0.09 1.32
C LEU A 98 16.37 0.88 1.01
N ILE A 99 16.49 2.14 1.42
CA ILE A 99 15.47 3.16 1.15
C ILE A 99 15.65 3.73 -0.26
N ALA A 100 16.82 4.30 -0.56
CA ALA A 100 16.97 5.27 -1.64
C ALA A 100 18.25 5.13 -2.48
N ALA A 101 18.89 3.95 -2.50
CA ALA A 101 19.97 3.70 -3.45
C ALA A 101 19.45 3.80 -4.90
N ASP A 102 20.17 4.50 -5.78
CA ASP A 102 19.78 4.72 -7.18
C ASP A 102 20.35 3.70 -8.16
N GLY A 103 21.19 2.78 -7.69
CA GLY A 103 21.83 1.74 -8.49
C GLY A 103 22.94 2.22 -9.43
N SER A 104 23.39 3.47 -9.34
CA SER A 104 24.39 4.04 -10.26
C SER A 104 25.84 3.61 -10.03
N GLY A 105 26.13 3.00 -8.88
CA GLY A 105 27.42 2.49 -8.43
C GLY A 105 27.53 0.96 -8.48
N THR A 106 27.19 0.30 -7.38
CA THR A 106 27.27 -1.17 -7.24
C THR A 106 26.05 -1.88 -7.83
N GLY A 107 25.01 -1.12 -8.21
CA GLY A 107 23.75 -1.65 -8.72
C GLY A 107 22.75 -2.00 -7.63
N VAL A 108 23.06 -1.75 -6.34
CA VAL A 108 22.04 -1.80 -5.28
C VAL A 108 21.00 -0.74 -5.54
N ILE A 109 19.74 -1.12 -5.59
CA ILE A 109 18.60 -0.21 -5.73
C ILE A 109 17.75 -0.23 -4.46
N GLY A 110 17.35 0.94 -3.97
CA GLY A 110 16.46 1.07 -2.83
C GLY A 110 14.99 0.90 -3.22
N VAL A 111 14.13 0.61 -2.24
CA VAL A 111 12.68 0.49 -2.45
C VAL A 111 12.09 1.75 -3.10
N ALA A 112 12.53 2.92 -2.65
CA ALA A 112 12.14 4.24 -3.14
C ALA A 112 13.36 4.97 -3.74
N PHE A 113 13.94 4.40 -4.81
CA PHE A 113 15.16 4.88 -5.47
C PHE A 113 15.07 6.30 -6.08
N GLY A 114 13.87 6.88 -6.18
CA GLY A 114 13.63 8.27 -6.57
C GLY A 114 13.46 9.24 -5.40
N ALA A 115 13.36 8.75 -4.16
CA ALA A 115 13.25 9.59 -2.96
C ALA A 115 14.57 10.32 -2.67
N LYS A 116 14.43 11.50 -2.05
CA LYS A 116 15.59 12.23 -1.52
C LYS A 116 15.73 11.95 -0.03
N PHE A 117 16.95 11.87 0.47
CA PHE A 117 17.16 11.54 1.87
C PHE A 117 18.30 12.32 2.52
N THR A 118 18.27 12.42 3.84
CA THR A 118 19.42 12.88 4.64
C THR A 118 19.68 11.97 5.82
N ALA A 119 20.75 12.25 6.55
CA ALA A 119 21.12 11.56 7.78
C ALA A 119 21.19 12.51 8.97
N TYR A 120 20.57 12.06 10.07
CA TYR A 120 20.85 12.53 11.42
C TYR A 120 21.75 11.51 12.10
N ALA A 121 22.80 11.97 12.78
CA ALA A 121 23.79 11.09 13.41
C ALA A 121 23.87 11.24 14.92
N ASN A 122 24.21 10.12 15.56
CA ASN A 122 24.47 9.96 16.98
C ASN A 122 23.25 10.19 17.87
N PHE A 123 22.47 9.12 18.04
CA PHE A 123 21.31 9.05 18.92
C PHE A 123 21.66 9.01 20.43
N GLY A 124 22.93 8.87 20.81
CA GLY A 124 23.37 8.71 22.22
C GLY A 124 23.57 10.01 23.01
N THR A 125 23.19 11.17 22.48
CA THR A 125 23.36 12.47 23.13
C THR A 125 22.06 12.94 23.79
N ASN A 126 22.13 13.84 24.78
CA ASN A 126 20.92 14.40 25.43
C ASN A 126 20.04 15.22 24.48
N GLU A 127 20.55 15.66 23.32
CA GLU A 127 19.78 16.44 22.34
C GLU A 127 19.03 15.57 21.33
N SER A 128 19.30 14.25 21.29
CA SER A 128 18.70 13.33 20.32
C SER A 128 17.17 13.25 20.42
N SER A 129 16.59 13.54 21.59
CA SER A 129 15.13 13.62 21.78
C SER A 129 14.47 14.67 20.88
N THR A 130 15.21 15.69 20.44
CA THR A 130 14.71 16.73 19.52
C THR A 130 14.70 16.32 18.04
N ALA A 131 15.16 15.11 17.70
CA ALA A 131 15.26 14.67 16.32
C ALA A 131 13.90 14.60 15.60
N PHE A 132 12.86 14.17 16.31
CA PHE A 132 11.51 14.08 15.75
C PHE A 132 10.95 15.46 15.38
N SER A 133 11.04 16.42 16.30
CA SER A 133 10.54 17.78 16.06
C SER A 133 11.35 18.48 14.97
N ARG A 134 12.67 18.32 14.98
CA ARG A 134 13.56 18.84 13.95
C ARG A 134 13.25 18.26 12.56
N ALA A 135 12.98 16.96 12.47
CA ALA A 135 12.63 16.32 11.19
C ALA A 135 11.33 16.91 10.62
N ALA A 136 10.31 17.08 11.46
CA ALA A 136 9.07 17.73 11.07
C ALA A 136 9.29 19.20 10.63
N ASP A 137 10.05 19.98 11.39
CA ASP A 137 10.34 21.39 11.09
C ASP A 137 11.17 21.58 9.81
N ALA A 138 12.03 20.61 9.47
CA ALA A 138 12.76 20.56 8.21
C ALA A 138 11.91 20.08 7.01
N GLY A 139 10.64 19.75 7.27
CA GLY A 139 9.66 19.31 6.29
C GLY A 139 9.95 17.93 5.71
N PHE A 140 10.51 17.01 6.50
CA PHE A 140 10.60 15.60 6.11
C PHE A 140 9.23 14.94 6.12
N ASP A 141 9.08 13.92 5.28
CA ASP A 141 7.84 13.16 5.15
C ASP A 141 7.88 11.85 5.93
N VAL A 142 9.06 11.23 5.97
CA VAL A 142 9.34 9.93 6.58
C VAL A 142 10.61 10.01 7.42
N MET A 143 10.60 9.39 8.59
CA MET A 143 11.75 9.27 9.48
C MET A 143 11.97 7.80 9.84
N ASN A 144 13.15 7.29 9.47
CA ASN A 144 13.59 5.92 9.77
C ASN A 144 14.46 5.90 11.03
N ASN A 145 14.12 5.05 12.00
CA ASN A 145 14.89 4.82 13.22
C ASN A 145 15.22 3.33 13.36
N SER A 146 16.42 2.94 12.93
CA SER A 146 16.90 1.55 12.97
C SER A 146 17.70 1.25 14.24
N TRP A 147 17.25 1.80 15.38
CA TRP A 147 17.86 1.70 16.70
C TRP A 147 16.77 1.55 17.78
N GLY A 148 17.16 1.16 19.00
CA GLY A 148 16.24 1.00 20.13
C GLY A 148 17.00 0.79 21.44
N TYR A 149 16.28 0.79 22.56
CA TYR A 149 16.88 0.58 23.88
C TYR A 149 16.97 -0.91 24.24
N THR A 150 18.12 -1.35 24.76
CA THR A 150 18.34 -2.76 25.13
C THR A 150 17.83 -3.11 26.54
N ILE A 151 17.65 -2.13 27.43
CA ILE A 151 17.19 -2.36 28.80
C ILE A 151 15.70 -2.00 28.87
N PRO A 152 14.80 -2.96 29.20
CA PRO A 152 13.37 -2.72 29.31
C PRO A 152 13.03 -1.57 30.26
N PHE A 153 12.01 -0.79 29.91
CA PHE A 153 11.40 0.26 30.73
C PHE A 153 12.32 1.42 31.16
N VAL A 154 13.51 1.53 30.57
CA VAL A 154 14.40 2.67 30.83
C VAL A 154 13.97 3.89 30.01
N ALA A 155 13.71 3.69 28.71
CA ALA A 155 13.23 4.74 27.82
C ALA A 155 11.70 4.73 27.75
N THR A 156 11.07 5.38 28.73
CA THR A 156 9.61 5.53 28.79
C THR A 156 9.22 6.99 28.80
N PHE A 157 8.00 7.30 28.33
CA PHE A 157 7.45 8.66 28.44
C PHE A 157 7.26 9.11 29.90
N HIS A 158 7.15 8.18 30.83
CA HIS A 158 7.14 8.50 32.26
C HIS A 158 8.50 9.01 32.75
N ASN A 159 9.58 8.33 32.35
CA ASN A 159 10.95 8.67 32.75
C ASN A 159 11.49 9.89 31.99
N ASP A 160 11.11 10.03 30.71
CA ASP A 160 11.49 11.16 29.85
C ASP A 160 10.26 11.70 29.08
N PRO A 161 9.48 12.60 29.71
CA PRO A 161 8.33 13.22 29.06
C PRO A 161 8.67 14.03 27.80
N SER A 162 9.93 14.47 27.65
CA SER A 162 10.34 15.27 26.49
C SER A 162 10.30 14.46 25.18
N LEU A 163 10.44 13.14 25.24
CA LEU A 163 10.28 12.27 24.08
C LEU A 163 8.85 12.34 23.53
N LEU A 164 7.84 12.30 24.41
CA LEU A 164 6.44 12.41 24.01
C LEU A 164 6.13 13.78 23.43
N ASP A 165 6.66 14.85 24.03
CA ASP A 165 6.49 16.22 23.53
C ASP A 165 7.04 16.37 22.10
N ASN A 166 8.25 15.84 21.84
CA ASN A 166 8.87 15.92 20.52
C ASN A 166 8.18 15.04 19.48
N LEU A 167 7.72 13.84 19.85
CA LEU A 167 6.92 12.99 18.97
C LEU A 167 5.57 13.64 18.64
N THR A 168 4.90 14.19 19.64
CA THR A 168 3.63 14.90 19.47
C THR A 168 3.80 16.10 18.53
N HIS A 169 4.88 16.88 18.70
CA HIS A 169 5.21 17.96 17.76
C HIS A 169 5.37 17.42 16.34
N ALA A 170 6.11 16.33 16.16
CA ALA A 170 6.39 15.77 14.84
C ALA A 170 5.13 15.31 14.09
N VAL A 171 4.20 14.63 14.78
CA VAL A 171 2.95 14.16 14.16
C VAL A 171 1.87 15.24 14.05
N SER A 172 1.94 16.30 14.86
CA SER A 172 0.96 17.40 14.81
C SER A 172 1.33 18.53 13.85
N THR A 173 2.62 18.71 13.54
CA THR A 173 3.11 19.83 12.72
C THR A 173 3.76 19.40 11.41
N GLY A 174 4.33 18.19 11.37
CA GLY A 174 5.01 17.66 10.18
C GLY A 174 4.07 17.62 8.98
N ARG A 175 4.63 17.83 7.78
CA ARG A 175 3.89 17.76 6.50
C ARG A 175 2.61 18.61 6.50
N ASP A 176 2.72 19.87 6.93
CA ASP A 176 1.60 20.82 7.02
C ASP A 176 0.42 20.31 7.89
N GLY A 177 0.71 19.52 8.92
CA GLY A 177 -0.27 18.93 9.83
C GLY A 177 -0.78 17.55 9.42
N LEU A 178 -0.31 16.98 8.30
CA LEU A 178 -0.54 15.57 7.96
C LEU A 178 0.22 14.61 8.88
N GLY A 179 1.29 15.11 9.50
CA GLY A 179 2.14 14.40 10.46
C GLY A 179 3.32 13.69 9.81
N LEU A 180 4.47 13.73 10.47
CA LEU A 180 5.65 12.95 10.08
C LEU A 180 5.35 11.46 10.23
N ASN A 181 5.69 10.64 9.23
CA ASN A 181 5.63 9.18 9.34
C ASN A 181 6.92 8.69 10.01
N ILE A 182 6.82 8.15 11.22
CA ILE A 182 7.98 7.75 12.02
C ILE A 182 7.99 6.24 12.18
N LEU A 183 9.08 5.61 11.74
CA LEU A 183 9.25 4.16 11.77
C LEU A 183 10.35 3.77 12.75
N PHE A 184 10.14 2.68 13.48
CA PHE A 184 11.11 2.09 14.38
C PHE A 184 11.28 0.59 14.14
N ALA A 185 12.51 0.12 14.29
CA ALA A 185 12.80 -1.30 14.37
C ALA A 185 12.19 -1.89 15.64
N ALA A 186 11.52 -3.04 15.54
CA ALA A 186 11.02 -3.77 16.70
C ALA A 186 12.16 -4.21 17.65
N GLY A 187 13.38 -4.38 17.14
CA GLY A 187 14.56 -4.78 17.92
C GLY A 187 14.92 -6.24 17.69
N ASN A 188 16.12 -6.64 18.08
CA ASN A 188 16.69 -7.96 17.74
C ASN A 188 16.77 -8.90 18.95
N SER A 189 15.79 -8.88 19.85
CA SER A 189 15.96 -9.39 21.21
C SER A 189 15.88 -10.89 21.38
N TYR A 190 15.43 -11.65 20.38
CA TYR A 190 15.64 -13.11 20.39
C TYR A 190 17.11 -13.47 20.11
N SER A 191 17.89 -12.56 19.50
CA SER A 191 19.33 -12.78 19.32
C SER A 191 20.09 -12.65 20.66
N TYR A 192 21.20 -13.39 20.78
CA TYR A 192 22.06 -13.35 21.96
C TYR A 192 22.50 -11.92 22.31
N SER A 193 21.92 -11.33 23.37
CA SER A 193 22.32 -10.00 23.83
C SER A 193 23.70 -10.05 24.50
N ARG A 194 24.70 -9.56 23.75
CA ARG A 194 26.09 -9.44 24.22
C ARG A 194 26.20 -8.65 25.53
N ILE A 195 25.36 -7.61 25.71
CA ILE A 195 25.35 -6.79 26.93
C ILE A 195 24.99 -7.65 28.15
N PHE A 196 24.00 -8.53 28.02
CA PHE A 196 23.58 -9.40 29.13
C PHE A 196 24.67 -10.41 29.49
N ALA A 197 25.34 -10.97 28.48
CA ALA A 197 26.47 -11.89 28.68
C ALA A 197 27.67 -11.25 29.39
N GLU A 198 28.02 -10.01 29.02
CA GLU A 198 29.10 -9.25 29.66
C GLU A 198 28.81 -8.98 31.15
N HIS A 199 27.54 -8.93 31.53
CA HIS A 199 27.07 -8.81 32.92
C HIS A 199 26.78 -10.15 33.61
N GLY A 200 27.19 -11.28 33.01
CA GLY A 200 27.11 -12.61 33.63
C GLY A 200 25.77 -13.32 33.46
N PHE A 201 24.85 -12.77 32.67
CA PHE A 201 23.61 -13.45 32.32
C PHE A 201 23.85 -14.38 31.14
N THR A 202 23.77 -15.68 31.40
CA THR A 202 23.70 -16.69 30.34
C THR A 202 22.24 -17.04 30.08
N TRP A 203 21.93 -17.30 28.82
CA TRP A 203 20.66 -17.86 28.41
C TRP A 203 20.38 -19.16 29.19
N THR A 204 19.17 -19.29 29.74
CA THR A 204 18.82 -20.35 30.69
C THR A 204 18.19 -21.58 30.02
N GLY A 205 17.91 -21.52 28.72
CA GLY A 205 17.06 -22.51 28.04
C GLY A 205 15.57 -22.16 28.02
N GLN A 206 15.17 -21.05 28.65
CA GLN A 206 13.82 -20.47 28.57
C GLN A 206 13.81 -19.33 27.53
N SER A 207 12.69 -19.18 26.83
CA SER A 207 12.59 -18.32 25.64
C SER A 207 12.79 -16.84 26.00
N PRO A 208 13.68 -16.11 25.31
CA PRO A 208 14.07 -14.75 25.68
C PRO A 208 13.08 -13.72 25.12
N PHE A 209 11.89 -13.57 25.68
CA PHE A 209 10.99 -12.55 25.12
C PHE A 209 11.42 -11.17 25.61
N ALA A 210 12.19 -10.38 24.85
CA ALA A 210 11.97 -8.94 24.98
C ALA A 210 10.75 -8.58 24.16
N ASP A 211 10.11 -7.48 24.52
CA ASP A 211 8.78 -7.13 24.07
C ASP A 211 8.81 -5.66 23.65
N VAL A 212 8.29 -5.32 22.47
CA VAL A 212 8.29 -3.93 21.99
C VAL A 212 7.54 -3.01 22.94
N ASN A 213 6.61 -3.54 23.75
CA ASN A 213 5.93 -2.78 24.78
C ASN A 213 6.81 -2.35 25.96
N THR A 214 8.10 -2.68 25.96
CA THR A 214 9.03 -2.24 27.00
C THR A 214 9.75 -0.92 26.68
N ASP A 215 9.57 -0.37 25.48
CA ASP A 215 10.17 0.89 25.01
C ASP A 215 9.08 1.83 24.47
N SER A 216 8.98 3.03 25.03
CA SER A 216 7.95 4.01 24.60
C SER A 216 8.11 4.50 23.16
N LEU A 217 9.30 4.38 22.57
CA LEU A 217 9.50 4.71 21.16
C LEU A 217 9.05 3.57 20.24
N GLN A 218 9.07 2.32 20.70
CA GLN A 218 8.62 1.17 19.91
C GLN A 218 7.12 0.89 20.10
N ASN A 219 6.51 1.33 21.20
CA ASN A 219 5.10 1.09 21.44
C ASN A 219 4.20 2.34 21.36
N SER A 220 4.75 3.50 21.04
CA SER A 220 3.94 4.70 20.88
C SER A 220 2.94 4.54 19.75
N ARG A 221 1.70 4.97 19.98
CA ARG A 221 0.67 5.03 18.93
C ARG A 221 1.06 5.90 17.72
N PHE A 222 2.05 6.77 17.84
CA PHE A 222 2.56 7.63 16.76
C PHE A 222 3.55 6.93 15.83
N ILE A 223 3.98 5.72 16.18
CA ILE A 223 5.08 5.02 15.52
C ILE A 223 4.56 3.83 14.72
N ILE A 224 5.23 3.56 13.60
CA ILE A 224 5.13 2.32 12.84
C ILE A 224 6.29 1.42 13.28
N THR A 225 5.98 0.40 14.07
CA THR A 225 6.97 -0.54 14.58
C THR A 225 7.06 -1.75 13.65
N VAL A 226 8.26 -2.04 13.19
CA VAL A 226 8.52 -2.97 12.10
C VAL A 226 9.26 -4.21 12.59
N GLY A 227 8.59 -5.36 12.51
CA GLY A 227 9.19 -6.69 12.69
C GLY A 227 9.97 -7.15 11.46
N SER A 228 10.68 -8.27 11.58
CA SER A 228 11.53 -8.78 10.50
C SER A 228 11.21 -10.21 10.10
N VAL A 229 11.37 -10.51 8.80
CA VAL A 229 11.23 -11.86 8.25
C VAL A 229 12.37 -12.21 7.29
N ASP A 230 12.52 -13.51 7.07
CA ASP A 230 13.44 -14.10 6.10
C ASP A 230 12.82 -14.36 4.72
N HIS A 231 13.62 -14.92 3.83
CA HIS A 231 13.26 -15.21 2.44
C HIS A 231 12.30 -16.40 2.29
N ASP A 232 11.88 -17.02 3.39
CA ASP A 232 10.82 -18.01 3.46
C ASP A 232 9.54 -17.46 4.14
N GLY A 233 9.59 -16.22 4.62
CA GLY A 233 8.46 -15.52 5.21
C GLY A 233 8.30 -15.88 6.69
N THR A 234 9.37 -16.36 7.33
CA THR A 234 9.36 -16.72 8.74
C THR A 234 10.10 -15.69 9.58
N TYR A 235 9.76 -15.55 10.87
CA TYR A 235 10.52 -14.72 11.80
C TYR A 235 11.85 -15.36 12.24
N SER A 236 12.12 -16.62 11.84
CA SER A 236 13.31 -17.39 12.17
C SER A 236 14.45 -17.22 11.17
N GLU A 237 15.70 -17.43 11.58
CA GLU A 237 16.80 -17.68 10.63
C GLU A 237 17.02 -19.20 10.51
N PRO A 238 17.47 -19.73 9.36
CA PRO A 238 17.87 -21.13 9.25
C PRO A 238 19.01 -21.48 10.23
N GLY A 239 18.67 -22.08 11.37
CA GLY A 239 19.62 -22.45 12.44
C GLY A 239 19.42 -21.72 13.78
N ASP A 240 18.45 -20.80 13.86
CA ASP A 240 17.96 -20.20 15.10
C ASP A 240 16.46 -20.46 15.25
N ASP A 241 16.11 -21.49 16.05
CA ASP A 241 14.72 -21.92 16.27
C ASP A 241 13.84 -20.84 16.93
N TYR A 242 14.42 -19.73 17.42
CA TYR A 242 13.70 -18.69 18.17
C TYR A 242 13.52 -17.37 17.40
N GLY A 243 14.16 -17.22 16.23
CA GLY A 243 14.19 -15.97 15.47
C GLY A 243 15.04 -14.86 16.10
N TYR A 244 15.04 -13.65 15.53
CA TYR A 244 15.70 -12.48 16.15
C TYR A 244 14.75 -11.31 16.40
N THR A 245 13.63 -11.20 15.68
CA THR A 245 12.72 -10.05 15.76
C THR A 245 12.04 -9.96 17.13
N THR A 246 12.09 -8.81 17.79
CA THR A 246 11.40 -8.63 19.08
C THR A 246 9.89 -8.60 18.84
N PRO A 247 9.09 -9.46 19.49
CA PRO A 247 7.65 -9.48 19.31
C PRO A 247 6.95 -8.42 20.17
N GLY A 248 5.64 -8.24 19.94
CA GLY A 248 4.77 -7.50 20.83
C GLY A 248 3.52 -6.97 20.15
N ALA A 249 2.47 -6.70 20.92
CA ALA A 249 1.18 -6.25 20.40
C ALA A 249 1.23 -4.89 19.68
N ALA A 250 2.32 -4.14 19.84
CA ALA A 250 2.56 -2.86 19.17
C ALA A 250 3.28 -2.98 17.81
N VAL A 251 3.77 -4.18 17.44
CA VAL A 251 4.29 -4.42 16.08
C VAL A 251 3.14 -4.22 15.08
N LEU A 252 3.34 -3.36 14.08
CA LEU A 252 2.31 -3.08 13.09
C LEU A 252 2.39 -4.06 11.93
N VAL A 253 3.57 -4.19 11.34
CA VAL A 253 3.84 -5.04 10.16
C VAL A 253 5.27 -5.57 10.25
N SER A 254 5.56 -6.60 9.47
CA SER A 254 6.92 -7.10 9.27
C SER A 254 7.39 -6.87 7.83
N ALA A 255 8.70 -6.85 7.63
CA ALA A 255 9.30 -6.74 6.31
C ALA A 255 10.58 -7.58 6.19
N PRO A 256 11.05 -7.88 4.97
CA PRO A 256 12.35 -8.49 4.76
C PRO A 256 13.47 -7.75 5.49
N GLY A 257 14.14 -8.45 6.42
CA GLY A 257 15.31 -7.90 7.11
C GLY A 257 16.40 -8.91 7.39
N THR A 258 16.21 -10.18 7.01
CA THR A 258 17.20 -11.26 7.18
C THR A 258 17.98 -11.50 5.89
N ASN A 259 19.31 -11.54 5.94
CA ASN A 259 20.15 -11.75 4.75
C ASN A 259 19.75 -10.85 3.57
N VAL A 260 19.42 -9.59 3.83
CA VAL A 260 19.13 -8.60 2.78
C VAL A 260 20.42 -7.93 2.33
N THR A 261 20.50 -7.53 1.07
CA THR A 261 21.69 -6.91 0.47
C THR A 261 21.47 -5.41 0.30
N SER A 262 22.44 -4.60 0.73
CA SER A 262 22.42 -3.14 0.60
C SER A 262 23.83 -2.55 0.43
N THR A 263 23.92 -1.22 0.31
CA THR A 263 25.17 -0.47 0.27
C THR A 263 25.97 -0.61 1.56
N ASP A 264 27.29 -0.55 1.47
CA ASP A 264 28.23 -0.55 2.58
C ASP A 264 29.09 0.72 2.53
N ILE A 265 29.83 1.03 3.59
CA ILE A 265 30.83 2.11 3.52
C ILE A 265 31.93 1.68 2.55
N ARG A 266 32.37 2.61 1.69
CA ARG A 266 33.40 2.30 0.70
C ARG A 266 34.72 1.86 1.34
N GLY A 267 35.28 0.76 0.85
CA GLY A 267 36.58 0.26 1.27
C GLY A 267 36.57 -0.53 2.58
N PRO A 268 37.68 -0.57 3.35
CA PRO A 268 37.86 -1.54 4.44
C PRO A 268 37.14 -1.19 5.75
N ASP A 269 36.50 -0.01 5.82
CA ASP A 269 35.82 0.48 7.03
C ASP A 269 34.34 0.04 7.09
N GLY A 270 33.83 -0.56 6.00
CA GLY A 270 32.53 -1.20 5.92
C GLY A 270 32.43 -2.52 6.70
N TYR A 271 31.24 -3.13 6.66
CA TYR A 271 31.04 -4.50 7.14
C TYR A 271 31.87 -5.51 6.36
N GLY A 272 32.05 -5.27 5.05
CA GLY A 272 32.91 -6.02 4.16
C GLY A 272 34.04 -5.16 3.56
N PRO A 273 34.93 -5.77 2.75
CA PRO A 273 35.94 -5.05 2.00
C PRO A 273 35.41 -4.36 0.73
N GLY A 274 34.11 -4.51 0.43
CA GLY A 274 33.43 -3.95 -0.73
C GLY A 274 32.59 -2.73 -0.38
N ASP A 275 31.81 -2.26 -1.34
CA ASP A 275 30.92 -1.10 -1.18
C ASP A 275 29.45 -1.57 -1.03
N ASP A 276 29.23 -2.88 -0.87
CA ASP A 276 27.94 -3.50 -0.58
C ASP A 276 28.12 -4.68 0.39
N TYR A 277 27.04 -5.07 1.06
CA TYR A 277 27.06 -6.14 2.04
C TYR A 277 25.70 -6.83 2.18
N THR A 278 25.70 -8.04 2.74
CA THR A 278 24.48 -8.78 3.09
C THR A 278 24.42 -9.02 4.59
N SER A 279 23.31 -8.66 5.23
CA SER A 279 23.18 -8.75 6.69
C SER A 279 21.73 -8.93 7.16
N SER A 280 21.55 -9.13 8.46
CA SER A 280 20.27 -9.38 9.11
C SER A 280 19.97 -8.38 10.24
N GLY A 281 18.71 -8.01 10.41
CA GLY A 281 18.22 -7.22 11.54
C GLY A 281 16.88 -6.52 11.27
N THR A 282 16.11 -6.25 12.32
CA THR A 282 14.90 -5.40 12.24
C THR A 282 15.24 -3.98 11.80
N SER A 283 16.49 -3.56 12.07
CA SER A 283 17.13 -2.38 11.52
C SER A 283 17.14 -2.33 9.99
N PHE A 284 17.04 -3.47 9.30
CA PHE A 284 17.01 -3.57 7.84
C PHE A 284 15.59 -3.82 7.30
N ALA A 285 14.67 -4.36 8.10
CA ALA A 285 13.24 -4.37 7.78
C ALA A 285 12.62 -2.97 7.79
N THR A 286 12.99 -2.14 8.78
CA THR A 286 12.48 -0.76 8.94
C THR A 286 12.68 0.15 7.71
N PRO A 287 13.87 0.19 7.07
CA PRO A 287 14.06 1.00 5.87
C PRO A 287 13.29 0.49 4.66
N VAL A 288 13.03 -0.82 4.58
CA VAL A 288 12.16 -1.38 3.53
C VAL A 288 10.75 -0.78 3.64
N VAL A 289 10.16 -0.77 4.84
CA VAL A 289 8.86 -0.13 5.07
C VAL A 289 8.93 1.39 4.88
N SER A 290 10.02 2.04 5.28
CA SER A 290 10.21 3.49 5.04
C SER A 290 10.17 3.83 3.55
N GLY A 291 10.75 2.98 2.70
CA GLY A 291 10.65 3.11 1.25
C GLY A 291 9.24 2.89 0.72
N ILE A 292 8.50 1.88 1.23
CA ILE A 292 7.09 1.67 0.85
C ILE A 292 6.24 2.88 1.21
N VAL A 293 6.42 3.46 2.41
CA VAL A 293 5.74 4.69 2.81
C VAL A 293 6.07 5.83 1.86
N ALA A 294 7.32 5.97 1.40
CA ALA A 294 7.66 6.98 0.40
C ALA A 294 6.95 6.75 -0.94
N LEU A 295 6.79 5.50 -1.38
CA LEU A 295 6.00 5.18 -2.58
C LEU A 295 4.51 5.55 -2.39
N MET A 296 3.94 5.24 -1.22
CA MET A 296 2.55 5.61 -0.89
C MET A 296 2.34 7.13 -0.91
N LEU A 297 3.29 7.91 -0.39
CA LEU A 297 3.19 9.37 -0.33
C LEU A 297 3.42 10.04 -1.69
N GLU A 298 4.15 9.42 -2.62
CA GLU A 298 4.18 9.86 -4.02
C GLU A 298 2.82 9.64 -4.70
N ALA A 299 2.21 8.47 -4.48
CA ALA A 299 0.91 8.13 -5.03
C ALA A 299 -0.22 8.99 -4.46
N ASN A 300 -0.17 9.28 -3.16
CA ASN A 300 -1.13 10.15 -2.49
C ASN A 300 -0.44 11.03 -1.43
N PRO A 301 -0.07 12.28 -1.78
CA PRO A 301 0.60 13.17 -0.83
C PRO A 301 -0.31 13.67 0.29
N LEU A 302 -1.64 13.46 0.20
CA LEU A 302 -2.63 13.93 1.17
C LEU A 302 -2.86 12.99 2.35
N LEU A 303 -2.25 11.80 2.34
CA LEU A 303 -2.33 10.84 3.45
C LEU A 303 -1.77 11.45 4.73
N GLY A 304 -2.55 11.38 5.81
CA GLY A 304 -2.05 11.61 7.15
C GLY A 304 -1.29 10.40 7.68
N TYR A 305 -0.47 10.60 8.72
CA TYR A 305 0.36 9.51 9.27
C TYR A 305 -0.46 8.32 9.79
N ARG A 306 -1.71 8.56 10.22
CA ARG A 306 -2.65 7.49 10.65
C ARG A 306 -3.21 6.71 9.46
N ASP A 307 -3.47 7.40 8.34
CA ASP A 307 -3.89 6.73 7.10
C ASP A 307 -2.82 5.76 6.61
N VAL A 308 -1.54 6.16 6.68
CA VAL A 308 -0.41 5.29 6.33
C VAL A 308 -0.36 4.04 7.20
N LYS A 309 -0.54 4.17 8.52
CA LYS A 309 -0.61 3.03 9.45
C LYS A 309 -1.75 2.07 9.09
N GLU A 310 -2.95 2.60 8.85
CA GLU A 310 -4.11 1.79 8.45
C GLU A 310 -3.82 1.06 7.13
N ILE A 311 -3.35 1.76 6.10
CA ILE A 311 -3.07 1.14 4.79
C ILE A 311 -2.04 0.01 4.92
N LEU A 312 -0.96 0.21 5.67
CA LEU A 312 0.04 -0.85 5.91
C LEU A 312 -0.59 -2.09 6.57
N ALA A 313 -1.46 -1.90 7.57
CA ALA A 313 -2.17 -3.00 8.23
C ALA A 313 -3.15 -3.72 7.28
N TYR A 314 -3.98 -2.97 6.54
CA TYR A 314 -4.99 -3.53 5.64
C TYR A 314 -4.41 -4.15 4.35
N SER A 315 -3.16 -3.85 4.01
CA SER A 315 -2.44 -4.36 2.83
C SER A 315 -1.48 -5.50 3.14
N ALA A 316 -1.20 -5.78 4.42
CA ALA A 316 -0.24 -6.78 4.83
C ALA A 316 -0.66 -8.19 4.39
N ARG A 317 0.34 -9.01 4.06
CA ARG A 317 0.18 -10.40 3.63
C ARG A 317 0.29 -11.36 4.79
N HIS A 318 -0.63 -12.32 4.81
CA HIS A 318 -0.60 -13.49 5.66
C HIS A 318 0.48 -14.46 5.17
N ILE A 319 1.64 -14.34 5.78
CA ILE A 319 2.80 -15.22 5.61
C ILE A 319 2.83 -16.27 6.73
N ASP A 320 3.59 -17.34 6.52
CA ASP A 320 3.74 -18.43 7.50
C ASP A 320 2.38 -18.93 8.06
N PRO A 321 1.48 -19.43 7.19
CA PRO A 321 0.10 -19.75 7.58
C PRO A 321 -0.02 -20.94 8.54
N GLU A 322 1.07 -21.67 8.79
CA GLU A 322 1.12 -22.79 9.73
C GLU A 322 1.47 -22.34 11.16
N GLU A 323 1.85 -21.07 11.36
CA GLU A 323 2.09 -20.50 12.69
C GLU A 323 0.77 -20.46 13.49
N PRO A 324 0.65 -21.21 14.60
CA PRO A 324 -0.62 -21.35 15.31
C PRO A 324 -1.07 -20.08 16.04
N ALA A 325 -0.21 -19.08 16.20
CA ALA A 325 -0.51 -17.84 16.93
C ALA A 325 -1.26 -16.78 16.10
N TRP A 326 -1.58 -17.03 14.84
CA TRP A 326 -2.44 -16.12 14.06
C TRP A 326 -3.85 -16.03 14.65
N MET A 327 -4.33 -14.81 14.85
CA MET A 327 -5.66 -14.52 15.39
C MET A 327 -6.44 -13.59 14.47
N VAL A 328 -7.76 -13.77 14.39
CA VAL A 328 -8.66 -12.86 13.69
C VAL A 328 -9.34 -11.96 14.71
N ASN A 329 -9.27 -10.65 14.50
CA ASN A 329 -9.89 -9.68 15.40
C ASN A 329 -11.40 -9.49 15.12
N GLY A 330 -12.06 -8.66 15.93
CA GLY A 330 -13.50 -8.40 15.85
C GLY A 330 -13.93 -7.44 14.75
N ALA A 331 -13.02 -6.95 13.89
CA ALA A 331 -13.36 -6.06 12.79
C ALA A 331 -14.20 -6.80 11.72
N THR A 332 -14.84 -6.04 10.83
CA THR A 332 -15.77 -6.60 9.83
C THR A 332 -15.56 -6.06 8.43
N ASN A 333 -14.46 -5.34 8.20
CA ASN A 333 -14.24 -4.56 6.99
C ASN A 333 -12.99 -4.98 6.20
N HIS A 334 -12.39 -6.13 6.49
CA HIS A 334 -11.22 -6.65 5.77
C HIS A 334 -11.44 -8.07 5.26
N ASN A 335 -11.29 -8.29 3.96
CA ASN A 335 -11.38 -9.62 3.34
C ASN A 335 -12.63 -10.41 3.81
N GLY A 336 -13.78 -9.73 3.84
CA GLY A 336 -15.06 -10.30 4.29
C GLY A 336 -15.22 -10.53 5.80
N GLY A 337 -14.26 -10.10 6.64
CA GLY A 337 -14.27 -10.30 8.09
C GLY A 337 -13.30 -9.38 8.84
N GLY A 338 -12.66 -9.92 9.88
CA GLY A 338 -11.66 -9.22 10.70
C GLY A 338 -10.24 -9.31 10.14
N LEU A 339 -9.36 -8.45 10.65
CA LEU A 339 -7.92 -8.48 10.33
C LEU A 339 -7.26 -9.67 11.03
N LEU A 340 -6.27 -10.25 10.37
CA LEU A 340 -5.37 -11.24 10.95
C LEU A 340 -4.20 -10.51 11.63
N SER A 341 -3.83 -10.94 12.83
CA SER A 341 -2.64 -10.45 13.52
C SER A 341 -1.89 -11.58 14.23
N ASN A 342 -0.61 -11.35 14.48
CA ASN A 342 0.27 -12.27 15.17
C ASN A 342 1.33 -11.49 15.98
N TYR A 343 1.66 -11.99 17.15
CA TYR A 343 2.59 -11.34 18.09
C TYR A 343 3.99 -11.07 17.51
N ASN A 344 4.47 -11.90 16.58
CA ASN A 344 5.77 -11.76 15.93
C ASN A 344 5.69 -10.98 14.60
N TYR A 345 4.56 -11.06 13.90
CA TYR A 345 4.41 -10.52 12.54
C TYR A 345 3.61 -9.21 12.45
N GLY A 346 2.99 -8.76 13.55
CA GLY A 346 1.96 -7.72 13.49
C GLY A 346 0.79 -8.18 12.62
N PHE A 347 0.32 -7.34 11.71
CA PHE A 347 -0.68 -7.71 10.70
C PHE A 347 -0.14 -8.57 9.56
N GLY A 348 1.18 -8.79 9.49
CA GLY A 348 1.82 -9.61 8.46
C GLY A 348 2.92 -8.87 7.70
N MET A 349 3.39 -9.49 6.61
CA MET A 349 4.46 -8.92 5.81
C MET A 349 3.92 -7.83 4.87
N VAL A 350 4.60 -6.71 4.77
CA VAL A 350 4.22 -5.63 3.83
C VAL A 350 4.14 -6.12 2.37
N ASP A 351 3.18 -5.57 1.63
CA ASP A 351 3.07 -5.67 0.16
C ASP A 351 2.99 -4.25 -0.41
N ALA A 352 4.05 -3.85 -1.12
CA ALA A 352 4.19 -2.52 -1.68
C ALA A 352 3.12 -2.22 -2.73
N THR A 353 2.77 -3.19 -3.57
CA THR A 353 1.71 -3.01 -4.57
C THR A 353 0.37 -2.80 -3.88
N ALA A 354 -0.05 -3.70 -2.98
CA ALA A 354 -1.31 -3.55 -2.27
C ALA A 354 -1.39 -2.24 -1.48
N ALA A 355 -0.32 -1.86 -0.77
CA ALA A 355 -0.27 -0.61 -0.01
C ALA A 355 -0.42 0.62 -0.91
N VAL A 356 0.31 0.67 -2.04
CA VAL A 356 0.26 1.81 -2.95
C VAL A 356 -1.08 1.90 -3.69
N ARG A 357 -1.67 0.79 -4.13
CA ARG A 357 -2.99 0.80 -4.76
C ARG A 357 -4.10 1.24 -3.79
N LEU A 358 -4.01 0.85 -2.52
CA LEU A 358 -4.90 1.39 -1.49
C LEU A 358 -4.67 2.88 -1.26
N ALA A 359 -3.42 3.35 -1.27
CA ALA A 359 -3.10 4.78 -1.14
C ALA A 359 -3.73 5.62 -2.26
N GLU A 360 -3.71 5.15 -3.52
CA GLU A 360 -4.34 5.82 -4.67
C GLU A 360 -5.86 6.03 -4.50
N THR A 361 -6.51 5.09 -3.81
CA THR A 361 -7.96 5.07 -3.62
C THR A 361 -8.40 5.52 -2.22
N TRP A 362 -7.44 5.89 -1.36
CA TRP A 362 -7.70 6.31 0.00
C TRP A 362 -8.26 7.73 0.04
N THR A 363 -9.42 7.88 0.69
CA THR A 363 -10.17 9.14 0.73
C THR A 363 -10.22 9.78 2.12
N LYS A 364 -9.76 9.07 3.16
CA LYS A 364 -9.61 9.65 4.50
C LYS A 364 -8.39 10.56 4.54
N GLN A 365 -8.39 11.43 5.54
CA GLN A 365 -7.25 12.25 5.93
C GLN A 365 -7.16 12.26 7.46
N SER A 366 -6.76 11.12 8.01
CA SER A 366 -6.63 10.87 9.45
C SER A 366 -5.30 11.46 9.96
N VAL A 367 -5.39 12.48 10.79
CA VAL A 367 -4.26 13.28 11.29
C VAL A 367 -4.35 13.45 12.81
N TYR A 368 -3.36 14.10 13.43
CA TYR A 368 -3.35 14.31 14.87
C TYR A 368 -4.57 15.13 15.34
N SER A 369 -4.92 16.20 14.63
CA SER A 369 -5.98 17.13 15.06
C SER A 369 -7.40 16.56 14.97
N ASN A 370 -7.60 15.44 14.30
CA ASN A 370 -8.91 14.78 14.19
C ASN A 370 -8.95 13.36 14.80
N GLU A 371 -7.88 12.96 15.51
CA GLU A 371 -7.88 11.75 16.34
C GLU A 371 -8.90 11.94 17.49
N VAL A 372 -9.76 10.94 17.68
CA VAL A 372 -10.70 10.89 18.79
C VAL A 372 -10.34 9.72 19.70
N TYR A 373 -10.72 9.82 20.96
CA TYR A 373 -10.56 8.70 21.90
C TYR A 373 -11.71 8.63 22.89
N VAL A 374 -11.91 7.42 23.42
CA VAL A 374 -12.71 7.17 24.61
C VAL A 374 -11.84 6.44 25.63
N GLY A 375 -12.03 6.71 26.92
CA GLY A 375 -11.24 6.08 27.95
C GLY A 375 -11.91 6.07 29.30
N THR A 376 -11.39 5.24 30.19
CA THR A 376 -11.85 5.12 31.57
C THR A 376 -10.69 4.71 32.46
N ASP A 377 -10.67 5.23 33.69
CA ASP A 377 -9.64 4.94 34.68
C ASP A 377 -10.18 4.07 35.82
N LEU A 378 -9.26 3.30 36.41
CA LEU A 378 -9.50 2.48 37.59
C LEU A 378 -8.37 2.70 38.58
N SER A 379 -8.63 3.46 39.64
CA SER A 379 -7.72 3.61 40.77
C SER A 379 -7.83 2.42 41.74
N LEU A 380 -6.70 1.83 42.11
CA LEU A 380 -6.60 0.67 43.00
C LEU A 380 -5.76 0.99 44.24
N ASP A 381 -6.19 0.58 45.43
CA ASP A 381 -5.40 0.74 46.66
C ASP A 381 -4.50 -0.48 46.89
N ASN A 382 -3.37 -0.53 46.17
CA ASN A 382 -2.34 -1.57 46.26
C ASN A 382 -2.92 -2.99 46.28
N VAL A 383 -3.75 -3.30 45.29
CA VAL A 383 -4.39 -4.62 45.17
C VAL A 383 -3.31 -5.65 44.87
N ALA A 384 -3.16 -6.66 45.73
CA ALA A 384 -2.15 -7.70 45.58
C ALA A 384 -2.37 -8.52 44.29
N ILE A 385 -1.27 -8.77 43.58
CA ILE A 385 -1.24 -9.74 42.47
C ILE A 385 -1.08 -11.13 43.11
N PRO A 386 -1.94 -12.12 42.79
CA PRO A 386 -1.78 -13.47 43.31
C PRO A 386 -0.47 -14.11 42.84
N ASP A 387 0.40 -14.50 43.77
CA ASP A 387 1.65 -15.23 43.50
C ASP A 387 1.38 -16.56 42.76
N GLY A 388 1.91 -16.71 41.55
CA GLY A 388 1.63 -17.84 40.66
C GLY A 388 0.17 -17.96 40.21
N GLY A 389 -0.55 -16.85 40.08
CA GLY A 389 -1.96 -16.81 39.69
C GLY A 389 -2.37 -15.54 38.92
N ALA A 390 -3.65 -15.45 38.58
CA ALA A 390 -4.20 -14.36 37.78
C ALA A 390 -5.24 -13.53 38.54
N ILE A 391 -5.30 -12.23 38.21
CA ILE A 391 -6.35 -11.30 38.63
C ILE A 391 -6.88 -10.54 37.41
N GLN A 392 -8.19 -10.25 37.39
CA GLN A 392 -8.86 -9.62 36.26
C GLN A 392 -9.60 -8.34 36.67
N PHE A 393 -9.65 -7.38 35.75
CA PHE A 393 -10.34 -6.09 35.87
C PHE A 393 -11.18 -5.84 34.63
N THR A 394 -12.38 -5.28 34.80
CA THR A 394 -13.30 -4.99 33.71
C THR A 394 -13.53 -3.49 33.58
N PHE A 395 -13.59 -3.00 32.35
CA PHE A 395 -13.81 -1.61 31.98
C PHE A 395 -15.01 -1.52 31.04
N GLU A 396 -15.91 -0.56 31.28
CA GLU A 396 -16.97 -0.23 30.34
C GLU A 396 -16.56 0.99 29.52
N LEU A 397 -16.30 0.79 28.23
CA LEU A 397 -16.02 1.89 27.31
C LEU A 397 -17.28 2.26 26.52
N ALA A 398 -17.43 3.56 26.27
CA ALA A 398 -18.47 4.08 25.40
C ALA A 398 -18.20 3.68 23.95
N ASP A 399 -19.27 3.46 23.18
CA ASP A 399 -19.17 3.33 21.72
C ASP A 399 -18.88 4.69 21.07
N GLY A 400 -18.39 4.68 19.83
CA GLY A 400 -18.18 5.89 19.03
C GLY A 400 -16.79 6.03 18.42
N VAL A 401 -15.85 5.13 18.74
CA VAL A 401 -14.51 5.12 18.13
C VAL A 401 -14.33 3.83 17.32
N SER A 402 -13.97 3.99 16.04
CA SER A 402 -13.35 2.93 15.24
C SER A 402 -11.88 2.88 15.63
N ILE A 403 -11.48 1.80 16.29
CA ILE A 403 -10.19 1.68 16.95
C ILE A 403 -9.07 1.59 15.90
N GLU A 404 -7.99 2.33 16.14
CA GLU A 404 -6.72 2.24 15.43
C GLU A 404 -5.62 1.74 16.38
N THR A 405 -5.66 2.14 17.66
CA THR A 405 -4.72 1.69 18.69
C THR A 405 -5.39 1.70 20.08
N MET A 406 -5.14 0.66 20.87
CA MET A 406 -5.47 0.63 22.30
C MET A 406 -4.25 1.00 23.14
N GLU A 407 -4.45 1.81 24.18
CA GLU A 407 -3.44 2.11 25.20
C GLU A 407 -3.95 1.69 26.58
N LEU A 408 -3.09 1.03 27.36
CA LEU A 408 -3.28 0.72 28.77
C LEU A 408 -2.15 1.37 29.57
N ASP A 409 -2.43 2.49 30.22
CA ASP A 409 -1.53 2.97 31.27
C ASP A 409 -1.70 2.11 32.50
N LEU A 410 -0.60 1.73 33.12
CA LEU A 410 -0.60 1.01 34.39
C LEU A 410 0.39 1.60 35.39
N SER A 411 0.06 1.44 36.67
CA SER A 411 0.99 1.64 37.77
C SER A 411 1.01 0.39 38.64
N LEU A 412 2.19 -0.19 38.83
CA LEU A 412 2.38 -1.38 39.67
C LEU A 412 3.73 -1.39 40.38
N VAL A 413 3.81 -2.24 41.40
CA VAL A 413 5.06 -2.61 42.07
C VAL A 413 5.16 -4.13 42.05
N HIS A 414 6.27 -4.69 41.59
CA HIS A 414 6.54 -6.12 41.62
C HIS A 414 8.01 -6.38 41.94
N GLU A 415 8.30 -7.39 42.76
CA GLU A 415 9.69 -7.77 43.07
C GLU A 415 10.46 -8.23 41.83
N GLU A 416 9.77 -8.83 40.85
CA GLU A 416 10.28 -9.13 39.52
C GLU A 416 9.21 -8.89 38.44
N ILE A 417 9.24 -7.74 37.76
CA ILE A 417 8.25 -7.40 36.71
C ILE A 417 8.27 -8.42 35.57
N GLY A 418 9.42 -9.06 35.30
CA GLY A 418 9.52 -10.10 34.30
C GLY A 418 8.64 -11.33 34.57
N ASP A 419 8.06 -11.47 35.77
CA ASP A 419 7.14 -12.55 36.04
C ASP A 419 5.74 -12.36 35.47
N LEU A 420 5.41 -11.14 35.03
CA LEU A 420 4.06 -10.77 34.65
C LEU A 420 3.74 -11.04 33.18
N THR A 421 2.52 -11.53 32.95
CA THR A 421 1.80 -11.48 31.69
C THR A 421 0.61 -10.53 31.83
N LEU A 422 0.43 -9.62 30.87
CA LEU A 422 -0.75 -8.75 30.80
C LEU A 422 -1.48 -9.01 29.48
N THR A 423 -2.79 -9.28 29.57
CA THR A 423 -3.66 -9.51 28.41
C THR A 423 -4.84 -8.55 28.44
N LEU A 424 -5.19 -7.97 27.30
CA LEU A 424 -6.40 -7.20 27.07
C LEU A 424 -7.38 -7.99 26.21
N ILE A 425 -8.65 -8.02 26.59
CA ILE A 425 -9.71 -8.75 25.89
C ILE A 425 -10.81 -7.76 25.49
N SER A 426 -11.16 -7.74 24.20
CA SER A 426 -12.21 -6.87 23.66
C SER A 426 -13.62 -7.42 23.92
N PRO A 427 -14.67 -6.59 23.81
CA PRO A 427 -16.07 -7.03 23.89
C PRO A 427 -16.42 -8.12 22.87
N ASN A 428 -15.70 -8.17 21.73
CA ASN A 428 -15.89 -9.13 20.66
C ASN A 428 -15.12 -10.45 20.91
N GLY A 429 -14.34 -10.52 21.99
CA GLY A 429 -13.55 -11.70 22.37
C GLY A 429 -12.17 -11.75 21.75
N THR A 430 -11.70 -10.67 21.10
CA THR A 430 -10.32 -10.57 20.64
C THR A 430 -9.40 -10.45 21.84
N GLU A 431 -8.38 -11.30 21.93
CA GLU A 431 -7.39 -11.30 23.00
C GLU A 431 -6.07 -10.75 22.47
N SER A 432 -5.45 -9.84 23.21
CA SER A 432 -4.14 -9.27 22.88
C SER A 432 -3.23 -9.34 24.10
N THR A 433 -2.10 -10.03 23.98
CA THR A 433 -1.07 -10.03 25.02
C THR A 433 -0.31 -8.73 24.97
N LEU A 434 -0.52 -7.83 25.93
CA LEU A 434 0.15 -6.53 25.98
C LEU A 434 1.59 -6.62 26.47
N LEU A 435 1.89 -7.60 27.32
CA LEU A 435 3.23 -7.86 27.82
C LEU A 435 3.36 -9.33 28.16
N TYR A 436 4.40 -10.00 27.67
CA TYR A 436 4.66 -11.41 27.99
C TYR A 436 6.06 -11.62 28.58
N ARG A 437 6.12 -11.77 29.91
CA ARG A 437 7.33 -12.15 30.66
C ARG A 437 8.65 -11.57 30.10
N PRO A 438 8.80 -10.24 30.06
CA PRO A 438 9.92 -9.60 29.39
C PRO A 438 11.29 -10.07 29.91
N SER A 439 12.29 -10.13 29.02
CA SER A 439 13.67 -10.55 29.27
C SER A 439 13.82 -11.91 29.97
N ASP A 440 13.17 -12.95 29.43
CA ASP A 440 13.16 -14.30 30.04
C ASP A 440 12.67 -14.27 31.50
N GLY A 441 11.79 -13.30 31.79
CA GLY A 441 11.27 -12.97 33.11
C GLY A 441 12.25 -12.44 34.15
N ARG A 442 13.42 -11.93 33.75
CA ARG A 442 14.46 -11.41 34.67
C ARG A 442 14.72 -9.90 34.51
N VAL A 443 13.69 -9.13 34.14
CA VAL A 443 13.81 -7.67 33.91
C VAL A 443 14.48 -6.96 35.08
N THR A 444 14.05 -7.25 36.30
CA THR A 444 14.48 -6.53 37.50
C THR A 444 15.92 -6.89 37.84
N GLU A 445 16.26 -8.18 37.77
CA GLU A 445 17.61 -8.68 37.96
C GLU A 445 18.60 -8.05 36.95
N ILE A 446 18.26 -8.11 35.66
CA ILE A 446 19.09 -7.58 34.57
C ILE A 446 19.28 -6.07 34.71
N THR A 447 18.20 -5.34 34.97
CA THR A 447 18.27 -3.89 35.09
C THR A 447 19.14 -3.45 36.27
N LYS A 448 19.02 -4.10 37.44
CA LYS A 448 19.88 -3.82 38.59
C LYS A 448 21.35 -4.13 38.30
N ALA A 449 21.64 -5.20 37.58
CA ALA A 449 23.00 -5.59 37.26
C ALA A 449 23.69 -4.63 36.26
N ILE A 450 22.92 -3.98 35.38
CA ILE A 450 23.46 -3.05 34.38
C ILE A 450 23.50 -1.61 34.92
N MET A 451 22.40 -1.16 35.55
CA MET A 451 22.23 0.23 35.97
C MET A 451 22.62 0.50 37.43
N GLY A 452 22.77 -0.55 38.24
CA GLY A 452 22.99 -0.46 39.69
C GLY A 452 21.70 -0.27 40.49
N ASP A 453 21.80 -0.46 41.81
CA ASP A 453 20.68 -0.44 42.78
C ASP A 453 20.82 0.68 43.84
N GLY A 454 21.59 1.73 43.51
CA GLY A 454 21.88 2.84 44.42
C GLY A 454 20.80 3.91 44.48
N PRO A 455 20.81 4.80 45.49
CA PRO A 455 19.88 5.93 45.54
C PRO A 455 19.99 6.84 44.30
N GLY A 456 18.87 7.08 43.62
CA GLY A 456 18.81 7.93 42.42
C GLY A 456 18.98 7.18 41.09
N THR A 457 19.10 5.85 41.11
CA THR A 457 19.00 5.02 39.90
C THR A 457 17.54 4.68 39.59
N PHE A 458 17.27 4.26 38.35
CA PHE A 458 15.98 3.71 37.95
C PHE A 458 15.60 2.53 38.87
N ASP A 459 14.35 2.49 39.32
CA ASP A 459 13.83 1.45 40.21
C ASP A 459 13.04 0.42 39.39
N PRO A 460 13.66 -0.71 38.99
CA PRO A 460 13.01 -1.68 38.13
C PRO A 460 11.99 -2.55 38.86
N THR A 461 11.66 -2.26 40.13
CA THR A 461 10.54 -2.91 40.84
C THR A 461 9.25 -2.12 40.72
N LYS A 462 9.30 -0.90 40.19
CA LYS A 462 8.13 -0.02 40.00
C LYS A 462 7.95 0.23 38.52
N LEU A 463 6.74 0.00 38.03
CA LEU A 463 6.38 0.27 36.64
C LEU A 463 5.26 1.28 36.60
N ILE A 464 5.54 2.42 35.99
CA ILE A 464 4.54 3.35 35.48
C ILE A 464 4.81 3.45 33.99
N HIS A 465 3.92 2.88 33.17
CA HIS A 465 4.17 2.72 31.75
C HIS A 465 2.86 2.56 30.98
N THR A 466 2.91 2.91 29.70
CA THR A 466 1.82 2.71 28.74
C THR A 466 2.15 1.47 27.92
N LEU A 467 1.27 0.47 27.93
CA LEU A 467 1.31 -0.65 26.98
C LEU A 467 0.32 -0.37 25.85
N THR A 468 0.61 -0.82 24.64
CA THR A 468 -0.24 -0.60 23.48
C THR A 468 -0.51 -1.86 22.69
N SER A 469 -1.61 -1.84 21.93
CA SER A 469 -1.96 -2.89 20.98
C SER A 469 -2.59 -2.32 19.73
N ASN A 470 -2.11 -2.79 18.57
CA ASN A 470 -2.74 -2.52 17.27
C ASN A 470 -3.79 -3.59 16.93
N GLU A 471 -3.82 -4.74 17.61
CA GLU A 471 -4.59 -5.94 17.19
C GLU A 471 -6.10 -5.72 17.15
N PHE A 472 -6.61 -4.67 17.80
CA PHE A 472 -8.02 -4.29 17.80
C PHE A 472 -8.42 -3.34 16.66
N MET A 473 -7.51 -3.07 15.71
CA MET A 473 -7.77 -2.14 14.60
C MET A 473 -9.05 -2.51 13.83
N GLY A 474 -9.92 -1.53 13.60
CA GLY A 474 -11.19 -1.70 12.90
C GLY A 474 -12.36 -2.20 13.77
N GLU A 475 -12.12 -2.59 15.03
CA GLU A 475 -13.19 -2.82 16.00
C GLU A 475 -13.81 -1.49 16.48
N THR A 476 -15.00 -1.57 17.07
CA THR A 476 -15.66 -0.43 17.72
C THR A 476 -15.39 -0.45 19.22
N SER A 477 -15.16 0.71 19.84
CA SER A 477 -14.76 0.83 21.25
C SER A 477 -15.79 0.35 22.29
N GLY A 478 -17.08 0.32 21.94
CA GLY A 478 -18.16 0.14 22.90
C GLY A 478 -18.24 -1.26 23.52
N GLY A 479 -18.34 -1.32 24.84
CA GLY A 479 -18.65 -2.56 25.59
C GLY A 479 -17.69 -2.85 26.74
N THR A 480 -17.75 -4.09 27.23
CA THR A 480 -16.94 -4.58 28.34
C THR A 480 -15.57 -5.05 27.86
N TRP A 481 -14.52 -4.35 28.29
CA TRP A 481 -13.12 -4.75 28.10
C TRP A 481 -12.58 -5.40 29.35
N THR A 482 -11.71 -6.40 29.22
CA THR A 482 -11.11 -7.10 30.36
C THR A 482 -9.59 -7.04 30.30
N VAL A 483 -8.95 -6.59 31.38
CA VAL A 483 -7.50 -6.72 31.58
C VAL A 483 -7.24 -7.87 32.54
N VAL A 484 -6.37 -8.79 32.15
CA VAL A 484 -5.91 -9.92 32.96
C VAL A 484 -4.43 -9.71 33.27
N VAL A 485 -4.09 -9.73 34.56
CA VAL A 485 -2.70 -9.71 35.03
C VAL A 485 -2.40 -11.05 35.68
N THR A 486 -1.41 -11.75 35.15
CA THR A 486 -0.98 -13.05 35.64
C THR A 486 0.46 -12.96 36.13
N ASP A 487 0.70 -13.42 37.34
CA ASP A 487 2.05 -13.77 37.80
C ASP A 487 2.33 -15.23 37.46
N GLU A 488 3.29 -15.44 36.57
CA GLU A 488 3.60 -16.74 35.97
C GLU A 488 4.64 -17.53 36.78
N LYS A 489 5.19 -16.98 37.87
CA LYS A 489 6.13 -17.68 38.76
C LYS A 489 5.69 -17.58 40.22
N LEU A 490 6.32 -18.42 41.03
CA LEU A 490 6.15 -18.39 42.47
C LEU A 490 7.34 -17.69 43.12
N GLY A 491 7.07 -16.83 44.10
CA GLY A 491 8.04 -16.34 45.08
C GLY A 491 8.27 -14.83 45.07
N ASN A 492 8.24 -14.19 43.90
CA ASN A 492 8.29 -12.73 43.77
C ASN A 492 6.85 -12.21 43.82
N VAL A 493 6.58 -11.18 44.64
CA VAL A 493 5.20 -10.67 44.78
C VAL A 493 5.09 -9.20 44.40
N GLY A 494 3.86 -8.75 44.16
CA GLY A 494 3.58 -7.36 43.87
C GLY A 494 2.13 -6.94 44.05
N SER A 495 1.85 -5.70 43.64
CA SER A 495 0.55 -5.07 43.75
C SER A 495 0.31 -4.04 42.65
N LEU A 496 -0.96 -3.87 42.29
CA LEU A 496 -1.46 -2.93 41.30
C LEU A 496 -2.01 -1.68 41.98
N GLN A 497 -1.74 -0.52 41.39
CA GLN A 497 -2.16 0.79 41.89
C GLN A 497 -3.18 1.48 40.98
N GLY A 498 -3.23 1.11 39.71
CA GLY A 498 -4.29 1.57 38.83
C GLY A 498 -4.04 1.27 37.37
N PHE A 499 -5.10 1.48 36.60
CA PHE A 499 -5.12 1.37 35.15
C PHE A 499 -5.85 2.56 34.54
N GLU A 500 -5.47 2.93 33.32
CA GLU A 500 -6.29 3.76 32.44
C GLU A 500 -6.32 3.11 31.07
N LEU A 501 -7.52 2.74 30.61
CA LEU A 501 -7.72 2.13 29.30
C LEU A 501 -8.25 3.19 28.33
N ARG A 502 -7.60 3.33 27.18
CA ARG A 502 -7.99 4.27 26.13
C ARG A 502 -8.03 3.61 24.76
N ALA A 503 -9.09 3.87 24.02
CA ALA A 503 -9.25 3.48 22.63
C ALA A 503 -9.11 4.73 21.75
N TYR A 504 -8.08 4.76 20.89
CA TYR A 504 -7.80 5.85 19.96
C TYR A 504 -8.19 5.45 18.53
N GLY A 505 -8.67 6.43 17.76
CA GLY A 505 -8.84 6.27 16.33
C GLY A 505 -9.77 7.34 15.74
N SER A 506 -10.65 6.89 14.86
CA SER A 506 -11.59 7.74 14.13
C SER A 506 -13.01 7.62 14.68
N ASN A 507 -13.87 8.59 14.41
CA ASN A 507 -15.30 8.46 14.75
C ASN A 507 -15.88 7.22 14.06
N ALA A 508 -16.53 6.35 14.82
CA ALA A 508 -17.25 5.22 14.27
C ALA A 508 -18.37 5.71 13.34
N SER A 509 -18.54 5.02 12.20
CA SER A 509 -19.53 5.35 11.19
C SER A 509 -20.38 4.14 10.84
N ALA A 510 -21.64 4.38 10.45
CA ALA A 510 -22.45 3.36 9.82
C ALA A 510 -21.88 2.98 8.45
N ASP A 511 -21.42 3.98 7.69
CA ASP A 511 -20.73 3.82 6.42
C ASP A 511 -19.40 3.10 6.66
N ARG A 512 -19.11 2.12 5.80
CA ARG A 512 -17.90 1.28 5.91
C ARG A 512 -17.23 1.17 4.56
N THR A 513 -15.91 1.21 4.57
CA THR A 513 -15.09 0.79 3.44
C THR A 513 -14.65 -0.64 3.69
N TYR A 514 -15.12 -1.55 2.86
CA TYR A 514 -14.70 -2.95 2.85
C TYR A 514 -13.48 -3.09 1.94
N ILE A 515 -12.36 -3.51 2.51
CA ILE A 515 -11.08 -3.63 1.81
C ILE A 515 -10.83 -5.10 1.52
N TYR A 516 -10.56 -5.42 0.26
CA TYR A 516 -10.14 -6.76 -0.16
C TYR A 516 -8.72 -6.71 -0.75
N THR A 517 -7.93 -7.74 -0.44
CA THR A 517 -6.57 -7.95 -0.95
C THR A 517 -6.47 -9.32 -1.62
N ASN A 518 -5.37 -9.58 -2.33
CA ASN A 518 -5.13 -10.88 -2.97
C ASN A 518 -5.18 -12.07 -1.98
N ASP A 519 -5.00 -11.83 -0.68
CA ASP A 519 -5.12 -12.86 0.36
C ASP A 519 -6.55 -13.32 0.62
N PHE A 520 -7.56 -12.63 0.09
CA PHE A 520 -8.97 -12.95 0.29
C PHE A 520 -9.27 -14.43 -0.03
N ALA A 521 -8.73 -14.95 -1.14
CA ALA A 521 -8.96 -16.33 -1.55
C ALA A 521 -8.49 -17.34 -0.49
N THR A 522 -7.31 -17.09 0.11
CA THR A 522 -6.73 -17.92 1.16
C THR A 522 -7.61 -17.89 2.42
N VAL A 523 -7.97 -16.71 2.90
CA VAL A 523 -8.75 -16.60 4.15
C VAL A 523 -10.19 -17.07 3.99
N ALA A 524 -10.84 -16.83 2.84
CA ALA A 524 -12.19 -17.33 2.56
C ALA A 524 -12.23 -18.86 2.42
N GLY A 525 -11.12 -19.48 2.00
CA GLY A 525 -10.97 -20.94 2.01
C GLY A 525 -11.00 -21.56 3.40
N THR A 526 -10.63 -20.79 4.44
CA THR A 526 -10.65 -21.22 5.85
C THR A 526 -11.93 -20.83 6.59
N ASP A 527 -12.54 -19.71 6.22
CA ASP A 527 -13.78 -19.21 6.81
C ASP A 527 -14.78 -18.80 5.72
N ALA A 528 -15.75 -19.68 5.46
CA ALA A 528 -16.79 -19.45 4.48
C ALA A 528 -17.72 -18.26 4.83
N ALA A 529 -17.77 -17.81 6.09
CA ALA A 529 -18.57 -16.64 6.47
C ALA A 529 -18.08 -15.36 5.77
N ARG A 530 -16.80 -15.31 5.39
CA ARG A 530 -16.18 -14.19 4.66
C ARG A 530 -16.71 -13.99 3.24
N THR A 531 -17.48 -14.93 2.72
CA THR A 531 -18.08 -14.85 1.37
C THR A 531 -19.43 -14.13 1.35
N THR A 532 -19.91 -13.63 2.49
CA THR A 532 -21.18 -12.90 2.58
C THR A 532 -20.97 -11.52 3.19
N LEU A 533 -21.27 -10.49 2.39
CA LEU A 533 -21.31 -9.11 2.84
C LEU A 533 -22.74 -8.73 3.23
N ALA A 534 -22.98 -8.56 4.54
CA ALA A 534 -24.30 -8.23 5.10
C ALA A 534 -24.21 -7.04 6.08
N ASN A 535 -24.71 -5.87 5.66
CA ASN A 535 -24.81 -4.67 6.49
C ASN A 535 -25.94 -3.76 6.03
N SER A 536 -27.03 -3.70 6.79
CA SER A 536 -28.22 -2.91 6.45
C SER A 536 -28.15 -1.43 6.83
N THR A 537 -27.03 -0.98 7.40
CA THR A 537 -26.88 0.37 7.94
C THR A 537 -25.76 1.14 7.27
N GLY A 538 -26.10 2.28 6.65
CA GLY A 538 -25.14 3.16 6.00
C GLY A 538 -25.11 3.01 4.48
N ASN A 539 -24.11 3.63 3.87
CA ASN A 539 -23.79 3.57 2.46
C ASN A 539 -22.31 3.18 2.33
N HIS A 540 -22.07 1.98 1.83
CA HIS A 540 -20.75 1.36 1.90
C HIS A 540 -19.92 1.58 0.64
N THR A 541 -18.62 1.44 0.80
CA THR A 541 -17.62 1.41 -0.26
C THR A 541 -17.03 0.01 -0.34
N LEU A 542 -16.92 -0.53 -1.54
CA LEU A 542 -16.13 -1.73 -1.81
C LEU A 542 -14.80 -1.29 -2.43
N ASN A 543 -13.70 -1.46 -1.71
CA ASN A 543 -12.36 -1.14 -2.19
C ASN A 543 -11.60 -2.44 -2.51
N LEU A 544 -11.41 -2.68 -3.81
CA LEU A 544 -10.74 -3.83 -4.39
C LEU A 544 -9.40 -3.43 -5.03
N ALA A 545 -8.90 -2.22 -4.76
CA ALA A 545 -7.69 -1.70 -5.40
C ALA A 545 -6.45 -2.58 -5.16
N ALA A 546 -6.41 -3.31 -4.05
CA ALA A 546 -5.34 -4.27 -3.73
C ALA A 546 -5.53 -5.67 -4.34
N ILE A 547 -6.44 -5.82 -5.31
CA ILE A 547 -6.61 -7.05 -6.10
C ILE A 547 -5.92 -6.86 -7.45
N SER A 548 -5.04 -7.79 -7.81
CA SER A 548 -4.29 -7.74 -9.06
C SER A 548 -5.00 -8.44 -10.22
N ASP A 549 -5.84 -9.42 -9.91
CA ASP A 549 -6.63 -10.16 -10.90
C ASP A 549 -7.96 -9.47 -11.21
N ALA A 550 -8.55 -9.80 -12.36
CA ALA A 550 -9.85 -9.29 -12.76
C ALA A 550 -10.95 -9.65 -11.74
N VAL A 551 -11.75 -8.65 -11.35
CA VAL A 551 -12.94 -8.83 -10.50
C VAL A 551 -14.23 -8.67 -11.27
N VAL A 552 -15.28 -9.33 -10.80
CA VAL A 552 -16.64 -9.13 -11.31
C VAL A 552 -17.53 -8.69 -10.16
N VAL A 553 -18.15 -7.52 -10.24
CA VAL A 553 -19.07 -7.01 -9.20
C VAL A 553 -20.39 -6.64 -9.85
N ASN A 554 -21.49 -7.26 -9.42
CA ASN A 554 -22.82 -6.94 -9.88
C ASN A 554 -23.69 -6.44 -8.72
N LEU A 555 -23.74 -5.12 -8.55
CA LEU A 555 -24.54 -4.47 -7.50
C LEU A 555 -26.05 -4.56 -7.77
N ALA A 556 -26.48 -4.87 -8.98
CA ALA A 556 -27.90 -5.05 -9.30
C ALA A 556 -28.42 -6.42 -8.80
N THR A 557 -27.57 -7.45 -8.82
CA THR A 557 -27.93 -8.80 -8.32
C THR A 557 -27.38 -9.10 -6.94
N GLY A 558 -26.41 -8.32 -6.46
CA GLY A 558 -25.67 -8.60 -5.22
C GLY A 558 -24.67 -9.75 -5.36
N ALA A 559 -24.23 -10.07 -6.58
CA ALA A 559 -23.24 -11.12 -6.83
C ALA A 559 -21.89 -10.51 -7.17
N ALA A 560 -20.80 -11.04 -6.61
CA ALA A 560 -19.44 -10.66 -6.98
C ALA A 560 -18.54 -11.90 -7.09
N ASN A 561 -17.45 -11.79 -7.84
CA ASN A 561 -16.32 -12.70 -7.84
C ASN A 561 -15.06 -11.85 -7.57
N ILE A 562 -14.41 -12.11 -6.44
CA ILE A 562 -13.27 -11.33 -5.93
C ILE A 562 -12.14 -12.33 -5.66
N ALA A 563 -10.96 -12.13 -6.26
CA ALA A 563 -9.83 -13.07 -6.18
C ALA A 563 -10.23 -14.52 -6.50
N GLY A 564 -11.13 -14.73 -7.48
CA GLY A 564 -11.64 -16.05 -7.86
C GLY A 564 -12.70 -16.65 -6.92
N VAL A 565 -13.09 -15.95 -5.85
CA VAL A 565 -14.08 -16.42 -4.87
C VAL A 565 -15.42 -15.71 -5.09
N ASP A 566 -16.49 -16.50 -5.16
CA ASP A 566 -17.86 -15.97 -5.24
C ASP A 566 -18.28 -15.35 -3.91
N VAL A 567 -18.74 -14.10 -3.96
CA VAL A 567 -19.20 -13.30 -2.83
C VAL A 567 -20.65 -12.88 -3.03
N THR A 568 -21.44 -12.99 -1.97
CA THR A 568 -22.82 -12.52 -1.93
C THR A 568 -22.92 -11.21 -1.15
N ILE A 569 -23.39 -10.15 -1.79
CA ILE A 569 -23.80 -8.89 -1.17
C ILE A 569 -25.31 -8.98 -0.92
N THR A 570 -25.73 -8.93 0.34
CA THR A 570 -27.15 -9.09 0.67
C THR A 570 -27.99 -7.93 0.16
N ALA A 571 -29.26 -8.17 -0.13
CA ALA A 571 -30.16 -7.18 -0.74
C ALA A 571 -30.39 -5.91 0.09
N ASP A 572 -30.17 -5.98 1.41
CA ASP A 572 -30.25 -4.84 2.33
C ASP A 572 -28.90 -4.10 2.47
N THR A 573 -27.81 -4.63 1.91
CA THR A 573 -26.51 -3.97 1.91
C THR A 573 -26.42 -2.95 0.78
N LYS A 574 -26.29 -1.68 1.14
CA LYS A 574 -26.15 -0.60 0.17
C LYS A 574 -24.68 -0.31 -0.12
N VAL A 575 -24.20 -0.65 -1.32
CA VAL A 575 -22.88 -0.24 -1.81
C VAL A 575 -23.04 0.93 -2.77
N GLY A 576 -22.49 2.08 -2.41
CA GLY A 576 -22.57 3.32 -3.19
C GLY A 576 -21.33 3.63 -4.02
N ALA A 577 -20.19 3.02 -3.68
CA ALA A 577 -18.91 3.23 -4.37
C ALA A 577 -18.16 1.91 -4.53
N VAL A 578 -17.52 1.73 -5.69
CA VAL A 578 -16.61 0.62 -5.98
C VAL A 578 -15.28 1.21 -6.47
N PHE A 579 -14.19 0.77 -5.87
CA PHE A 579 -12.84 0.96 -6.38
C PHE A 579 -12.35 -0.42 -6.85
N ALA A 580 -12.00 -0.54 -8.13
CA ALA A 580 -11.47 -1.74 -8.74
C ALA A 580 -9.93 -1.71 -8.79
N GLY A 581 -9.32 -2.76 -9.29
CA GLY A 581 -7.90 -3.09 -9.11
C GLY A 581 -7.02 -2.83 -10.32
N ASP A 582 -6.04 -3.72 -10.52
CA ASP A 582 -5.16 -3.70 -11.69
C ASP A 582 -5.62 -4.67 -12.80
N GLY A 583 -6.70 -5.42 -12.54
CA GLY A 583 -7.27 -6.41 -13.44
C GLY A 583 -8.20 -5.82 -14.50
N ALA A 584 -8.59 -6.62 -15.50
CA ALA A 584 -9.63 -6.22 -16.45
C ALA A 584 -11.03 -6.43 -15.84
N ASP A 585 -11.51 -5.42 -15.13
CA ASP A 585 -12.61 -5.53 -14.18
C ASP A 585 -13.98 -5.32 -14.82
N LEU A 586 -15.00 -6.00 -14.28
CA LEU A 586 -16.40 -5.85 -14.70
C LEU A 586 -17.27 -5.42 -13.53
N VAL A 587 -17.74 -4.17 -13.55
CA VAL A 587 -18.63 -3.62 -12.52
C VAL A 587 -20.00 -3.29 -13.11
N THR A 588 -21.07 -3.84 -12.55
CA THR A 588 -22.45 -3.44 -12.84
C THR A 588 -22.98 -2.59 -11.70
N LEU A 589 -23.27 -1.32 -11.99
CA LEU A 589 -23.88 -0.39 -11.04
C LEU A 589 -25.37 -0.69 -10.84
N SER A 590 -25.84 -0.44 -9.62
CA SER A 590 -27.27 -0.59 -9.28
C SER A 590 -28.14 0.48 -9.97
N SER A 591 -29.45 0.28 -9.96
CA SER A 591 -30.42 1.28 -10.45
C SER A 591 -30.57 2.50 -9.53
N ALA A 592 -29.99 2.48 -8.33
CA ALA A 592 -29.90 3.65 -7.46
C ALA A 592 -28.70 4.56 -7.82
N GLY A 593 -27.94 4.19 -8.85
CA GLY A 593 -26.68 4.77 -9.23
C GLY A 593 -25.51 4.40 -8.32
N GLY A 594 -24.38 5.07 -8.52
CA GLY A 594 -23.16 4.83 -7.76
C GLY A 594 -21.92 5.48 -8.38
N PHE A 595 -20.81 5.34 -7.67
CA PHE A 595 -19.47 5.73 -8.12
C PHE A 595 -18.65 4.48 -8.44
N ALA A 596 -17.92 4.50 -9.55
CA ALA A 596 -16.92 3.49 -9.88
C ALA A 596 -15.60 4.17 -10.26
N ASN A 597 -14.50 3.74 -9.65
CA ASN A 597 -13.14 4.02 -10.10
C ASN A 597 -12.50 2.68 -10.45
N MET A 598 -12.13 2.50 -11.72
CA MET A 598 -11.77 1.19 -12.23
C MET A 598 -10.28 0.85 -12.12
N GLY A 599 -9.41 1.83 -11.85
CA GLY A 599 -8.01 1.55 -11.55
C GLY A 599 -7.17 1.39 -12.81
N ARG A 600 -6.42 0.28 -12.91
CA ARG A 600 -5.66 -0.07 -14.12
C ARG A 600 -6.34 -1.28 -14.76
N GLY A 601 -6.21 -1.40 -16.07
CA GLY A 601 -6.77 -2.53 -16.80
C GLY A 601 -7.59 -2.08 -17.99
N ASN A 602 -8.21 -3.01 -18.68
CA ASN A 602 -9.19 -2.67 -19.71
C ASN A 602 -10.58 -2.97 -19.16
N ASP A 603 -11.21 -1.98 -18.54
CA ASP A 603 -12.34 -2.21 -17.66
C ASP A 603 -13.68 -2.08 -18.38
N THR A 604 -14.70 -2.72 -17.81
CA THR A 604 -16.08 -2.60 -18.28
C THR A 604 -17.01 -2.23 -17.15
N VAL A 605 -17.76 -1.13 -17.33
CA VAL A 605 -18.81 -0.70 -16.41
C VAL A 605 -20.18 -0.79 -17.08
N VAL A 606 -21.08 -1.59 -16.52
CA VAL A 606 -22.48 -1.65 -16.95
C VAL A 606 -23.29 -0.67 -16.10
N VAL A 607 -23.95 0.28 -16.76
CA VAL A 607 -24.71 1.35 -16.11
C VAL A 607 -26.16 1.27 -16.51
N THR A 608 -27.04 1.13 -15.50
CA THR A 608 -28.49 0.95 -15.71
C THR A 608 -29.32 2.20 -15.45
N SER A 609 -28.72 3.23 -14.82
CA SER A 609 -29.37 4.48 -14.41
C SER A 609 -28.32 5.61 -14.31
N THR A 610 -28.47 6.53 -13.35
CA THR A 610 -27.48 7.57 -13.05
C THR A 610 -26.16 6.98 -12.52
N GLY A 611 -25.00 7.55 -12.85
CA GLY A 611 -23.71 7.04 -12.34
C GLY A 611 -22.52 7.97 -12.59
N THR A 612 -21.47 7.84 -11.79
CA THR A 612 -20.19 8.53 -11.99
C THR A 612 -19.07 7.50 -12.13
N ILE A 613 -18.33 7.56 -13.23
CA ILE A 613 -17.34 6.56 -13.61
C ILE A 613 -16.01 7.24 -13.94
N ASN A 614 -14.95 6.72 -13.35
CA ASN A 614 -13.58 6.95 -13.78
C ASN A 614 -13.02 5.61 -14.28
N GLY A 615 -12.74 5.49 -15.58
CA GLY A 615 -12.14 4.29 -16.16
C GLY A 615 -10.69 4.08 -15.71
N GLY A 616 -9.98 5.15 -15.34
CA GLY A 616 -8.60 5.03 -14.87
C GLY A 616 -7.62 4.84 -16.05
N ALA A 617 -6.66 3.94 -15.87
CA ALA A 617 -5.57 3.72 -16.80
C ALA A 617 -5.80 2.45 -17.63
N GLY A 618 -5.75 2.60 -18.96
CA GLY A 618 -6.00 1.53 -19.92
C GLY A 618 -7.12 1.91 -20.88
N PHE A 619 -7.78 0.91 -21.45
CA PHE A 619 -8.90 1.11 -22.37
C PHE A 619 -10.20 0.67 -21.73
N ASP A 620 -11.10 1.61 -21.50
CA ASP A 620 -12.28 1.37 -20.69
C ASP A 620 -13.57 1.51 -21.49
N ARG A 621 -14.56 0.71 -21.08
CA ARG A 621 -15.87 0.64 -21.70
C ARG A 621 -17.00 0.88 -20.72
N ILE A 622 -17.96 1.69 -21.13
CA ILE A 622 -19.28 1.78 -20.52
C ILE A 622 -20.32 1.06 -21.39
N VAL A 623 -21.14 0.23 -20.76
CA VAL A 623 -22.31 -0.43 -21.38
C VAL A 623 -23.58 0.23 -20.85
N LEU A 624 -24.33 0.85 -21.76
CA LEU A 624 -25.55 1.58 -21.48
C LEU A 624 -26.79 0.70 -21.67
N SER A 625 -27.82 0.94 -20.86
CA SER A 625 -29.01 0.07 -20.77
C SER A 625 -29.98 0.16 -21.95
N ASP A 626 -29.89 1.19 -22.78
CA ASP A 626 -30.79 1.42 -23.91
C ASP A 626 -30.00 1.71 -25.20
N THR A 627 -30.68 2.04 -26.29
CA THR A 627 -30.13 2.39 -27.61
C THR A 627 -29.47 3.77 -27.61
N SER A 628 -28.50 3.99 -28.50
CA SER A 628 -27.82 5.29 -28.69
C SER A 628 -28.78 6.45 -28.88
N ALA A 629 -29.88 6.24 -29.61
CA ALA A 629 -30.91 7.24 -29.85
C ALA A 629 -31.57 7.78 -28.57
N GLN A 630 -31.50 7.05 -27.46
CA GLN A 630 -32.07 7.46 -26.17
C GLN A 630 -31.13 8.32 -25.32
N TYR A 631 -29.87 8.49 -25.73
CA TYR A 631 -28.91 9.29 -24.98
C TYR A 631 -28.61 10.61 -25.69
N ALA A 632 -28.58 11.69 -24.91
CA ALA A 632 -27.99 12.96 -25.31
C ALA A 632 -26.57 13.01 -24.76
N LEU A 633 -25.59 13.24 -25.64
CA LEU A 633 -24.17 13.29 -25.32
C LEU A 633 -23.70 14.73 -25.21
N ASP A 634 -22.97 15.04 -24.13
CA ASP A 634 -22.18 16.25 -23.97
C ASP A 634 -20.72 15.86 -23.66
N ALA A 635 -19.84 16.05 -24.65
CA ALA A 635 -18.42 15.71 -24.56
C ALA A 635 -17.62 16.95 -24.18
N GLY A 636 -17.44 17.16 -22.87
CA GLY A 636 -16.57 18.21 -22.33
C GLY A 636 -15.08 17.90 -22.59
N SER A 637 -14.19 18.77 -22.12
CA SER A 637 -12.74 18.60 -22.30
C SER A 637 -12.10 17.53 -21.42
N ALA A 638 -12.75 17.14 -20.32
CA ALA A 638 -12.22 16.17 -19.34
C ALA A 638 -13.23 15.09 -18.95
N THR A 639 -14.53 15.36 -19.14
CA THR A 639 -15.61 14.44 -18.80
C THR A 639 -16.62 14.38 -19.92
N VAL A 640 -17.32 13.25 -19.97
CA VAL A 640 -18.37 12.96 -20.93
C VAL A 640 -19.64 12.75 -20.13
N GLN A 641 -20.70 13.47 -20.51
CA GLN A 641 -22.00 13.34 -19.91
C GLN A 641 -22.97 12.70 -20.91
N LEU A 642 -23.64 11.63 -20.49
CA LEU A 642 -24.75 11.06 -21.23
C LEU A 642 -26.02 11.18 -20.41
N THR A 643 -27.03 11.87 -20.97
CA THR A 643 -28.35 12.01 -20.34
C THR A 643 -29.37 11.16 -21.09
N HIS A 644 -30.04 10.26 -20.39
CA HIS A 644 -31.15 9.50 -20.96
C HIS A 644 -32.36 10.44 -21.21
N LYS A 645 -32.88 10.46 -22.43
CA LYS A 645 -33.90 11.43 -22.88
C LYS A 645 -35.25 11.25 -22.15
N ASP A 646 -35.64 10.01 -21.87
CA ASP A 646 -36.90 9.72 -21.21
C ASP A 646 -36.83 9.80 -19.67
N SER A 647 -35.88 9.10 -19.03
CA SER A 647 -35.77 9.08 -17.57
C SER A 647 -35.08 10.31 -16.98
N GLY A 648 -34.22 10.98 -17.75
CA GLY A 648 -33.36 12.06 -17.26
C GLY A 648 -32.13 11.56 -16.49
N ASP A 649 -31.86 10.24 -16.49
CA ASP A 649 -30.68 9.68 -15.84
C ASP A 649 -29.39 10.26 -16.41
N LEU A 650 -28.45 10.62 -15.54
CA LEU A 650 -27.18 11.25 -15.92
C LEU A 650 -26.00 10.32 -15.63
N ILE A 651 -25.21 10.07 -16.66
CA ILE A 651 -23.98 9.30 -16.57
C ILE A 651 -22.82 10.25 -16.81
N THR A 652 -21.94 10.39 -15.84
CA THR A 652 -20.71 11.18 -15.94
C THR A 652 -19.52 10.24 -16.01
N ALA A 653 -18.79 10.26 -17.12
CA ALA A 653 -17.64 9.41 -17.37
C ALA A 653 -16.37 10.25 -17.54
N SER A 654 -15.24 9.73 -17.07
CA SER A 654 -13.90 10.26 -17.28
C SER A 654 -12.95 9.11 -17.55
N ASN A 655 -11.92 9.34 -18.37
CA ASN A 655 -10.97 8.30 -18.78
C ASN A 655 -11.67 7.06 -19.36
N VAL A 656 -12.64 7.25 -20.26
CA VAL A 656 -13.36 6.15 -20.93
C VAL A 656 -13.34 6.39 -22.43
N GLN A 657 -12.97 5.36 -23.19
CA GLN A 657 -12.82 5.45 -24.64
C GLN A 657 -13.99 4.79 -25.38
N PHE A 658 -14.73 3.87 -24.75
CA PHE A 658 -15.73 3.06 -25.44
C PHE A 658 -17.10 3.12 -24.77
N PHE A 659 -18.14 3.39 -25.55
CA PHE A 659 -19.54 3.31 -25.11
C PHE A 659 -20.28 2.33 -26.01
N SER A 660 -21.01 1.41 -25.40
CA SER A 660 -21.79 0.40 -26.11
C SER A 660 -23.21 0.33 -25.55
N PHE A 661 -24.14 -0.22 -26.33
CA PHE A 661 -25.56 -0.19 -26.03
C PHE A 661 -26.11 -1.61 -25.91
N ALA A 662 -26.71 -1.96 -24.77
CA ALA A 662 -27.12 -3.34 -24.46
C ALA A 662 -28.09 -3.95 -25.50
N ASN A 663 -28.93 -3.12 -26.13
CA ASN A 663 -29.91 -3.53 -27.13
C ASN A 663 -29.33 -3.73 -28.54
N ASN A 664 -28.14 -3.19 -28.81
CA ASN A 664 -27.41 -3.38 -30.06
C ASN A 664 -25.90 -3.25 -29.80
N PRO A 665 -25.21 -4.34 -29.42
CA PRO A 665 -23.77 -4.30 -29.13
C PRO A 665 -22.89 -3.89 -30.31
N ALA A 666 -23.41 -3.89 -31.54
CA ALA A 666 -22.72 -3.41 -32.73
C ALA A 666 -22.81 -1.88 -32.89
N ASP A 667 -23.72 -1.22 -32.16
CA ASP A 667 -23.77 0.23 -32.02
C ASP A 667 -22.79 0.63 -30.92
N VAL A 668 -21.78 1.38 -31.31
CA VAL A 668 -20.63 1.74 -30.47
C VAL A 668 -20.33 3.20 -30.71
N LEU A 669 -20.05 3.91 -29.62
CA LEU A 669 -19.48 5.24 -29.64
C LEU A 669 -18.06 5.17 -29.08
N VAL A 670 -17.08 5.50 -29.92
CA VAL A 670 -15.68 5.61 -29.54
C VAL A 670 -15.34 7.07 -29.28
N LEU A 671 -14.79 7.35 -28.12
CA LEU A 671 -14.22 8.64 -27.76
C LEU A 671 -12.71 8.55 -27.80
N THR A 672 -12.09 9.52 -28.47
CA THR A 672 -10.66 9.53 -28.73
C THR A 672 -10.05 10.81 -28.18
N ALA A 673 -8.91 10.67 -27.50
CA ALA A 673 -8.14 11.75 -26.92
C ALA A 673 -7.17 12.38 -27.92
N SER A 674 -6.88 11.71 -29.05
CA SER A 674 -5.99 12.24 -30.09
C SER A 674 -6.47 11.94 -31.52
N ALA A 675 -5.96 12.71 -32.47
CA ALA A 675 -6.22 12.50 -33.89
C ALA A 675 -5.74 11.12 -34.39
N VAL A 676 -4.67 10.59 -33.79
CA VAL A 676 -4.12 9.26 -34.11
C VAL A 676 -5.07 8.16 -33.64
N GLU A 677 -5.57 8.26 -32.42
CA GLU A 677 -6.59 7.33 -31.90
C GLU A 677 -7.85 7.34 -32.76
N ALA A 678 -8.28 8.54 -33.16
CA ALA A 678 -9.43 8.73 -34.04
C ALA A 678 -9.21 8.10 -35.42
N GLN A 679 -8.00 8.19 -35.98
CA GLN A 679 -7.64 7.53 -37.23
C GLN A 679 -7.67 6.01 -37.10
N VAL A 680 -7.09 5.46 -36.02
CA VAL A 680 -7.11 4.01 -35.75
C VAL A 680 -8.55 3.49 -35.58
N ALA A 681 -9.38 4.19 -34.82
CA ALA A 681 -10.80 3.84 -34.65
C ALA A 681 -11.55 3.85 -35.98
N ARG A 682 -11.26 4.84 -36.84
CA ARG A 682 -11.86 4.92 -38.17
C ARG A 682 -11.42 3.77 -39.07
N LEU A 683 -10.17 3.28 -39.01
CA LEU A 683 -9.71 2.18 -39.86
C LEU A 683 -10.63 0.94 -39.82
N TYR A 684 -11.24 0.64 -38.68
CA TYR A 684 -12.23 -0.45 -38.58
C TYR A 684 -13.43 -0.25 -39.52
N ASP A 685 -14.09 0.91 -39.43
CA ASP A 685 -15.28 1.20 -40.23
C ASP A 685 -14.92 1.44 -41.70
N LEU A 686 -13.79 2.09 -41.94
CA LEU A 686 -13.30 2.50 -43.26
C LEU A 686 -12.72 1.32 -44.07
N VAL A 687 -12.04 0.35 -43.43
CA VAL A 687 -11.32 -0.75 -44.09
C VAL A 687 -12.05 -2.09 -43.97
N LEU A 688 -12.69 -2.37 -42.82
CA LEU A 688 -13.35 -3.66 -42.55
C LEU A 688 -14.88 -3.60 -42.68
N GLY A 689 -15.44 -2.40 -42.83
CA GLY A 689 -16.88 -2.20 -43.06
C GLY A 689 -17.76 -2.50 -41.84
N ARG A 690 -17.18 -2.43 -40.63
CA ARG A 690 -17.87 -2.57 -39.35
C ARG A 690 -17.25 -1.70 -38.28
N ALA A 691 -18.01 -1.40 -37.23
CA ALA A 691 -17.46 -0.78 -36.04
C ALA A 691 -16.36 -1.66 -35.40
N ALA A 692 -15.40 -0.99 -34.75
CA ALA A 692 -14.36 -1.67 -34.01
C ALA A 692 -14.95 -2.44 -32.83
N ASP A 693 -14.51 -3.69 -32.66
CA ASP A 693 -14.72 -4.38 -31.39
C ASP A 693 -13.79 -3.81 -30.32
N PHE A 694 -14.21 -3.89 -29.07
CA PHE A 694 -13.51 -3.28 -27.93
C PHE A 694 -12.06 -3.76 -27.82
N ASP A 695 -11.84 -5.08 -27.83
CA ASP A 695 -10.51 -5.68 -27.67
C ASP A 695 -9.58 -5.31 -28.84
N GLY A 696 -10.09 -5.38 -30.07
CA GLY A 696 -9.34 -5.01 -31.25
C GLY A 696 -8.97 -3.53 -31.27
N LEU A 697 -9.90 -2.65 -30.90
CA LEU A 697 -9.61 -1.22 -30.84
C LEU A 697 -8.57 -0.88 -29.76
N ALA A 698 -8.75 -1.43 -28.56
CA ALA A 698 -7.80 -1.28 -27.46
C ALA A 698 -6.39 -1.72 -27.88
N TYR A 699 -6.28 -2.86 -28.57
CA TYR A 699 -5.00 -3.35 -29.11
C TYR A 699 -4.34 -2.32 -30.05
N TRP A 700 -5.05 -1.85 -31.07
CA TRP A 700 -4.44 -0.97 -32.06
C TRP A 700 -4.14 0.42 -31.55
N ILE A 701 -4.99 0.96 -30.66
CA ILE A 701 -4.68 2.22 -30.01
C ILE A 701 -3.47 2.07 -29.08
N GLY A 702 -3.37 0.97 -28.33
CA GLY A 702 -2.18 0.66 -27.53
C GLY A 702 -0.90 0.64 -28.37
N ARG A 703 -0.93 -0.01 -29.54
CA ARG A 703 0.20 -0.02 -30.49
C ARG A 703 0.55 1.38 -30.98
N ALA A 704 -0.45 2.22 -31.27
CA ALA A 704 -0.21 3.61 -31.66
C ALA A 704 0.44 4.41 -30.52
N ALA A 705 0.00 4.20 -29.27
CA ALA A 705 0.58 4.83 -28.08
C ALA A 705 2.04 4.39 -27.83
N GLU A 706 2.39 3.15 -28.18
CA GLU A 706 3.78 2.63 -28.19
C GLU A 706 4.65 3.20 -29.34
N GLY A 707 4.09 4.07 -30.19
CA GLY A 707 4.81 4.73 -31.27
C GLY A 707 4.71 4.03 -32.63
N ALA A 708 3.83 3.05 -32.80
CA ALA A 708 3.54 2.51 -34.13
C ALA A 708 2.93 3.58 -35.04
N GLY A 709 3.44 3.70 -36.27
CA GLY A 709 2.89 4.63 -37.25
C GLY A 709 1.50 4.20 -37.70
N VAL A 710 0.61 5.16 -37.95
CA VAL A 710 -0.74 4.89 -38.50
C VAL A 710 -0.65 4.13 -39.82
N ASP A 711 0.40 4.36 -40.61
CA ASP A 711 0.67 3.64 -41.86
C ASP A 711 0.92 2.14 -41.62
N ASP A 712 1.68 1.79 -40.57
CA ASP A 712 1.99 0.39 -40.22
C ASP A 712 0.75 -0.34 -39.68
N ILE A 713 -0.09 0.39 -38.95
CA ILE A 713 -1.38 -0.10 -38.46
C ILE A 713 -2.32 -0.33 -39.65
N ALA A 714 -2.50 0.66 -40.53
CA ALA A 714 -3.35 0.54 -41.72
C ALA A 714 -2.90 -0.59 -42.66
N ALA A 715 -1.58 -0.77 -42.85
CA ALA A 715 -1.03 -1.89 -43.59
C ALA A 715 -1.40 -3.24 -42.96
N SER A 716 -1.40 -3.31 -41.62
CA SER A 716 -1.76 -4.52 -40.88
C SER A 716 -3.24 -4.88 -41.00
N PHE A 717 -4.15 -3.90 -40.91
CA PHE A 717 -5.59 -4.09 -41.19
C PHE A 717 -5.83 -4.59 -42.61
N SER A 718 -5.18 -3.94 -43.57
CA SER A 718 -5.37 -4.26 -44.96
C SER A 718 -4.78 -5.65 -45.29
N ALA A 719 -3.75 -6.10 -44.58
CA ALA A 719 -3.16 -7.43 -44.74
C ALA A 719 -3.93 -8.55 -44.02
N SER A 720 -5.01 -8.23 -43.31
CA SER A 720 -5.80 -9.22 -42.56
C SER A 720 -6.58 -10.17 -43.47
N ASP A 721 -6.86 -11.37 -42.97
CA ASP A 721 -7.77 -12.32 -43.62
C ASP A 721 -9.18 -11.75 -43.77
N GLU A 722 -9.60 -10.89 -42.82
CA GLU A 722 -10.88 -10.20 -42.84
C GLU A 722 -11.00 -9.24 -44.03
N PHE A 723 -10.01 -8.36 -44.22
CA PHE A 723 -9.95 -7.50 -45.40
C PHE A 723 -9.82 -8.31 -46.69
N SER A 724 -9.00 -9.37 -46.69
CA SER A 724 -8.82 -10.24 -47.84
C SER A 724 -10.13 -10.92 -48.26
N GLY A 725 -10.93 -11.37 -47.29
CA GLY A 725 -12.26 -11.94 -47.51
C GLY A 725 -13.26 -10.91 -48.04
N LEU A 726 -13.33 -9.73 -47.42
CA LEU A 726 -14.19 -8.63 -47.86
C LEU A 726 -13.83 -8.20 -49.29
N SER A 727 -12.55 -7.91 -49.53
CA SER A 727 -12.04 -7.50 -50.83
C SER A 727 -12.29 -8.57 -51.89
N ALA A 728 -11.96 -9.83 -51.65
CA ALA A 728 -12.15 -10.91 -52.63
C ALA A 728 -13.62 -11.11 -53.03
N SER A 729 -14.57 -10.77 -52.15
CA SER A 729 -16.01 -10.89 -52.42
C SER A 729 -16.57 -9.79 -53.34
N LEU A 730 -15.84 -8.67 -53.50
CA LEU A 730 -16.30 -7.48 -54.22
C LEU A 730 -15.75 -7.42 -55.64
N SER A 731 -16.57 -6.92 -56.58
CA SER A 731 -16.07 -6.52 -57.91
C SER A 731 -15.08 -5.36 -57.79
N ASN A 732 -14.23 -5.13 -58.80
CA ASN A 732 -13.29 -4.00 -58.76
C ASN A 732 -14.01 -2.65 -58.56
N SER A 733 -15.16 -2.45 -59.21
CA SER A 733 -15.93 -1.22 -59.05
C SER A 733 -16.55 -1.12 -57.66
N ALA A 734 -17.13 -2.21 -57.14
CA ALA A 734 -17.72 -2.23 -55.81
C ALA A 734 -16.65 -2.05 -54.72
N PHE A 735 -15.43 -2.54 -54.94
CA PHE A 735 -14.30 -2.31 -54.05
C PHE A 735 -13.89 -0.83 -54.03
N ILE A 736 -13.73 -0.17 -55.19
CA ILE A 736 -13.40 1.26 -55.25
C ILE A 736 -14.53 2.11 -54.67
N ASP A 737 -15.79 1.79 -54.98
CA ASP A 737 -16.93 2.48 -54.38
C ASP A 737 -16.91 2.33 -52.86
N LEU A 738 -16.66 1.12 -52.34
CA LEU A 738 -16.52 0.88 -50.90
C LEU A 738 -15.44 1.79 -50.31
N LEU A 739 -14.24 1.86 -50.90
CA LEU A 739 -13.18 2.75 -50.40
C LEU A 739 -13.60 4.23 -50.39
N TYR A 740 -14.32 4.71 -51.41
CA TYR A 740 -14.80 6.10 -51.42
C TYR A 740 -15.89 6.35 -50.37
N THR A 741 -16.93 5.51 -50.34
CA THR A 741 -18.06 5.72 -49.41
C THR A 741 -17.68 5.49 -47.97
N HIS A 742 -16.91 4.43 -47.69
CA HIS A 742 -16.47 4.13 -46.34
C HIS A 742 -15.30 5.06 -46.00
N ILE A 743 -14.14 4.98 -46.66
CA ILE A 743 -12.94 5.74 -46.26
C ILE A 743 -13.10 7.27 -46.38
N LEU A 744 -13.77 7.76 -47.42
CA LEU A 744 -13.83 9.21 -47.73
C LEU A 744 -15.22 9.83 -47.48
N GLY A 745 -16.20 9.06 -47.00
CA GLY A 745 -17.54 9.56 -46.69
C GLY A 745 -18.33 10.09 -47.90
N ARG A 746 -17.94 9.76 -49.13
CA ARG A 746 -18.59 10.24 -50.37
C ARG A 746 -18.53 9.23 -51.50
N SER A 747 -19.35 9.39 -52.52
CA SER A 747 -19.21 8.59 -53.75
C SER A 747 -17.98 9.01 -54.57
N ALA A 748 -17.40 8.06 -55.29
CA ALA A 748 -16.33 8.33 -56.25
C ALA A 748 -16.83 9.24 -57.37
N ASP A 749 -16.06 10.27 -57.73
CA ASP A 749 -16.31 10.99 -58.99
C ASP A 749 -15.82 10.15 -60.18
N GLU A 750 -16.33 10.46 -61.38
CA GLU A 750 -16.06 9.66 -62.59
C GLU A 750 -14.56 9.58 -62.92
N SER A 751 -13.80 10.63 -62.59
CA SER A 751 -12.35 10.66 -62.82
C SER A 751 -11.58 9.86 -61.78
N GLY A 752 -11.98 9.94 -60.51
CA GLY A 752 -11.41 9.19 -59.40
C GLY A 752 -11.66 7.68 -59.54
N ALA A 753 -12.89 7.27 -59.85
CA ALA A 753 -13.23 5.87 -60.10
C ALA A 753 -12.41 5.30 -61.28
N SER A 754 -12.32 6.06 -62.38
CA SER A 754 -11.55 5.66 -63.57
C SER A 754 -10.06 5.53 -63.28
N TYR A 755 -9.49 6.46 -62.49
CA TYR A 755 -8.09 6.41 -62.09
C TYR A 755 -7.77 5.13 -61.31
N TRP A 756 -8.55 4.83 -60.27
CA TRP A 756 -8.28 3.66 -59.42
C TRP A 756 -8.59 2.33 -60.10
N MET A 757 -9.63 2.27 -60.94
CA MET A 757 -9.87 1.11 -61.80
C MET A 757 -8.67 0.83 -62.71
N GLY A 758 -8.11 1.87 -63.34
CA GLY A 758 -6.92 1.74 -64.18
C GLY A 758 -5.69 1.23 -63.42
N ARG A 759 -5.58 1.54 -62.12
CA ARG A 759 -4.50 1.03 -61.24
C ARG A 759 -4.67 -0.47 -60.95
N ILE A 760 -5.90 -0.92 -60.68
CA ILE A 760 -6.20 -2.34 -60.49
C ILE A 760 -5.91 -3.12 -61.79
N GLU A 761 -6.31 -2.59 -62.95
CA GLU A 761 -6.05 -3.20 -64.26
C GLU A 761 -4.55 -3.23 -64.61
N ALA A 762 -3.79 -2.24 -64.13
CA ALA A 762 -2.33 -2.21 -64.24
C ALA A 762 -1.60 -3.17 -63.29
N GLY A 763 -2.33 -3.96 -62.50
CA GLY A 763 -1.78 -5.00 -61.62
C GLY A 763 -1.37 -4.51 -60.23
N ILE A 764 -1.72 -3.27 -59.85
CA ILE A 764 -1.60 -2.85 -58.45
C ILE A 764 -2.59 -3.67 -57.63
N ASN A 765 -2.12 -4.25 -56.53
CA ASN A 765 -2.99 -5.06 -55.69
C ASN A 765 -4.02 -4.15 -54.98
N ARG A 766 -5.12 -4.75 -54.51
CA ARG A 766 -6.18 -4.00 -53.80
C ARG A 766 -5.75 -3.51 -52.41
N LEU A 767 -4.77 -4.18 -51.81
CA LEU A 767 -4.17 -3.85 -50.52
C LEU A 767 -3.53 -2.45 -50.55
N ASP A 768 -2.59 -2.24 -51.47
CA ASP A 768 -1.85 -0.99 -51.67
C ASP A 768 -2.80 0.19 -51.99
N ILE A 769 -3.89 -0.09 -52.71
CA ILE A 769 -4.92 0.91 -52.99
C ILE A 769 -5.67 1.29 -51.71
N ALA A 770 -6.16 0.31 -50.94
CA ALA A 770 -6.87 0.58 -49.69
C ALA A 770 -5.98 1.33 -48.68
N THR A 771 -4.71 0.93 -48.53
CA THR A 771 -3.75 1.65 -47.68
C THR A 771 -3.60 3.11 -48.11
N SER A 772 -3.54 3.40 -49.41
CA SER A 772 -3.41 4.77 -49.91
C SER A 772 -4.64 5.67 -49.65
N PHE A 773 -5.84 5.09 -49.57
CA PHE A 773 -7.04 5.81 -49.16
C PHE A 773 -7.04 6.06 -47.66
N ALA A 774 -6.72 5.02 -46.88
CA ALA A 774 -6.76 5.04 -45.42
C ALA A 774 -5.85 6.10 -44.78
N VAL A 775 -4.70 6.37 -45.41
CA VAL A 775 -3.69 7.33 -44.93
C VAL A 775 -3.77 8.69 -45.64
N SER A 776 -4.82 8.93 -46.44
CA SER A 776 -4.98 10.18 -47.17
C SER A 776 -5.35 11.36 -46.26
N ASP A 777 -4.91 12.56 -46.61
CA ASP A 777 -5.32 13.80 -45.91
C ASP A 777 -6.85 13.94 -45.83
N GLU A 778 -7.55 13.49 -46.86
CA GLU A 778 -9.01 13.50 -46.93
C GLU A 778 -9.63 12.59 -45.87
N ALA A 779 -9.15 11.33 -45.74
CA ALA A 779 -9.58 10.41 -44.69
C ALA A 779 -9.31 10.94 -43.27
N GLY A 780 -8.27 11.77 -43.11
CA GLY A 780 -7.97 12.47 -41.86
C GLY A 780 -9.02 13.49 -41.42
N THR A 781 -9.91 13.91 -42.32
CA THR A 781 -10.92 14.97 -42.11
C THR A 781 -12.37 14.47 -42.09
N VAL A 782 -12.62 13.17 -42.30
CA VAL A 782 -13.97 12.61 -42.35
C VAL A 782 -14.48 12.27 -40.95
N THR A 783 -15.63 12.85 -40.57
CA THR A 783 -16.41 12.46 -39.40
C THR A 783 -17.20 11.19 -39.69
N VAL A 784 -16.99 10.14 -38.89
CA VAL A 784 -17.79 8.90 -38.90
C VAL A 784 -18.75 8.95 -37.72
N ASP A 785 -20.00 8.52 -37.89
CA ASP A 785 -21.06 8.66 -36.88
C ASP A 785 -20.72 8.04 -35.51
N HIS A 786 -19.82 7.05 -35.49
CA HIS A 786 -19.44 6.25 -34.32
C HIS A 786 -18.12 6.67 -33.64
N VAL A 787 -17.36 7.64 -34.18
CA VAL A 787 -16.07 8.09 -33.60
C VAL A 787 -16.12 9.58 -33.31
N ARG A 788 -15.86 9.98 -32.06
CA ARG A 788 -15.81 11.39 -31.62
C ARG A 788 -14.45 11.73 -31.02
N LEU A 789 -14.00 12.96 -31.30
CA LEU A 789 -12.78 13.55 -30.74
C LEU A 789 -13.15 14.44 -29.54
N ILE A 790 -12.58 14.15 -28.38
CA ILE A 790 -12.80 14.93 -27.15
C ILE A 790 -12.25 16.36 -27.33
N GLY A 791 -12.99 17.38 -26.90
CA GLY A 791 -12.54 18.78 -26.91
C GLY A 791 -12.66 19.53 -28.25
N THR A 792 -13.23 18.91 -29.28
CA THR A 792 -13.62 19.62 -30.50
C THR A 792 -15.08 20.08 -30.38
N ALA A 793 -15.31 21.39 -30.49
CA ALA A 793 -16.66 21.94 -30.54
C ALA A 793 -17.27 21.68 -31.92
N GLU A 794 -17.53 20.42 -32.27
CA GLU A 794 -18.44 20.09 -33.36
C GLU A 794 -19.82 19.81 -32.79
N ASP A 795 -20.68 20.82 -32.99
CA ASP A 795 -22.10 20.85 -32.70
C ASP A 795 -22.82 19.54 -33.06
N THR A 796 -23.68 19.13 -32.12
CA THR A 796 -24.95 18.38 -32.28
C THR A 796 -25.20 17.69 -33.62
N LEU A 797 -25.48 16.37 -33.60
CA LEU A 797 -26.68 15.75 -34.23
C LEU A 797 -26.60 14.20 -34.16
N PHE A 798 -27.37 13.59 -33.27
CA PHE A 798 -28.11 12.37 -33.61
C PHE A 798 -29.46 12.86 -34.16
N ALA A 799 -29.66 12.74 -35.47
CA ALA A 799 -30.96 12.96 -36.13
C ALA A 799 -31.42 11.68 -36.83
#